data_AF-A0A370QQN7-F1
#
_entry.id   AF-A0A370QQN7-F1
#
_cell.length_a   1.000
_cell.length_b   1.000
_cell.length_c   1.000
_cell.angle_alpha   90.00
_cell.angle_beta   90.00
_cell.angle_gamma   90.00
#
_symmetry.space_group_name_H-M   'P 1'
#
loop_
_entity.id
_entity.type
_entity.pdbx_description
1 polymer ?
#
loop_
_entity_poly.entity_id
_entity_poly.type
_entity_poly.pdbx_seq_one_letter_code
_entity_poly.pdbx_strand_id
1 'polypeptide(L)'
;MVKKTINNPKKGHWRAGDTRHDAFPSPRRWLSYTISALLVAQPALPVYAANIDIASGNTRTDQAGNGVPIVDIATPNQAGISHNKYNDFNVGKEGLILNNSTDRLTQTQLGGLIQNNTNLKAGKEAVGIINEVVGSNRSQLQGYIEVGGKAASVMVANPYGITCDGCGFINTPNATLTTGKPVMGADGNVQALEVSRGTITVQGKGLDAGDVDAFRLISRATEINAEIHAKDLTVITGTNRVNKDGTITTIAADEKEKKPTVSIDTKRLGGMYANRIRLVSSEKGVGVNLGNLNARQGDIQIDANGKLRLNNSLAAGKLTVKSEGMELSGAHRAEQGIQLASKGDMALNEAALSSGKDLSLNASGQLTINKSQLRAGADTKGNLNRGSSLSVAGGSQTITGSRLSADKINISATRSLSQDKNSQFSAMTDLDVEAETLALNGRSEADNDVTLRAGRLNTGTESLISAQRDVRVNVGDEADLHGRITATRDLTLSAAKVSNKGELRAGRNGRLESQQLNNQGVIQAQANQTVKAGKIVNGGSLSAQDTLDVEAASLSNGGWLGARKDVSLNVTDLLNVDASGVLFSDGNLNIRTGQFLLAGLTQGLGDVTVSAADITTLSGSKLLSGADMVLTADSLALAGLVSADGQLSINGKTLRMSDGAYVQAQNALAVNISHSAELRGVFHTLGTLSFSGGEVDHQAQSTAGRISVNAEHLANSGLLQVDGRIDVQAQTIVQQGIVLAQGVANFTVNTLVNSGSISAGDLTIAARDELNNGGSGTLTASGSLSLSAWRAENRGRINGGSIGLLANEVNNAGYIQATRDLNISATQRLDSHSALLAGQRLTLQGGSVYNDGVMQGQSMQVSAGNLKNDGTMQGIDSVGMEIDGTLSNSGYVLSSGELAINAHEVENTGTIEGNTMLKPFASLSPLRSRIAGSSFVAQISGNHWNSPLQEIPAGGTTETHVGAESIAETAIDNAFDGLSALQQEKPNKAPRETGKEFTDRDTFIATDYFLDRIDLHPDYDYRFAADDALNNMTLKTSDTHYLNGIGTEMAQLQALIDRAAAQDSGVRLADIRLSADLISSLTRSLVNTAKAEGHGKPILYLAPDDIQLLDGSIIGSGKIKL
;
A
#
# COMPACT_ATOMS: atom_id res chain seq x y z
N MET A 1 50.15 -9.61 0.97
CA MET A 1 49.60 -8.63 1.92
C MET A 1 49.63 -7.25 1.27
N VAL A 2 48.50 -6.53 1.28
CA VAL A 2 48.41 -5.05 1.18
C VAL A 2 48.48 -4.38 -0.22
N LYS A 3 47.43 -3.57 -0.50
CA LYS A 3 47.31 -2.35 -1.33
C LYS A 3 47.46 -2.35 -2.87
N LYS A 4 46.36 -1.88 -3.50
CA LYS A 4 46.20 -0.67 -4.35
C LYS A 4 47.07 -0.45 -5.62
N THR A 5 46.33 -0.33 -6.75
CA THR A 5 46.46 0.64 -7.88
C THR A 5 47.61 0.58 -8.91
N ILE A 6 47.18 0.51 -10.19
CA ILE A 6 47.49 1.39 -11.35
C ILE A 6 48.80 1.25 -12.16
N ASN A 7 48.58 1.21 -13.49
CA ASN A 7 49.34 1.62 -14.68
C ASN A 7 50.77 1.11 -14.99
N ASN A 8 50.84 0.42 -16.15
CA ASN A 8 51.58 0.75 -17.39
C ASN A 8 52.75 1.77 -17.29
N PRO A 9 53.90 1.51 -17.94
CA PRO A 9 54.12 1.97 -19.34
C PRO A 9 55.05 1.01 -20.16
N LYS A 10 55.19 1.07 -21.50
CA LYS A 10 55.97 2.07 -22.27
C LYS A 10 55.81 1.85 -23.79
N LYS A 11 55.84 3.00 -24.51
CA LYS A 11 55.91 3.20 -25.97
C LYS A 11 57.36 3.23 -26.50
N GLY A 12 57.55 3.06 -27.82
CA GLY A 12 58.67 3.66 -28.57
C GLY A 12 58.90 3.13 -29.99
N HIS A 13 58.67 3.98 -31.01
CA HIS A 13 58.87 3.81 -32.48
C HIS A 13 60.37 3.69 -32.91
N TRP A 14 60.80 3.18 -34.09
CA TRP A 14 60.65 3.71 -35.47
C TRP A 14 61.19 2.75 -36.60
N ARG A 15 60.56 2.84 -37.79
CA ARG A 15 61.00 2.72 -39.23
C ARG A 15 61.88 1.57 -39.82
N ALA A 16 61.28 0.95 -40.86
CA ALA A 16 61.73 0.69 -42.25
C ALA A 16 63.05 -0.06 -42.60
N GLY A 17 62.95 -1.07 -43.49
CA GLY A 17 64.07 -1.48 -44.37
C GLY A 17 64.25 -2.99 -44.64
N ASP A 18 63.53 -3.48 -45.65
CA ASP A 18 63.90 -4.45 -46.70
C ASP A 18 64.45 -5.89 -46.45
N THR A 19 63.95 -6.78 -47.31
CA THR A 19 64.39 -8.11 -47.73
C THR A 19 64.41 -9.27 -46.72
N ARG A 20 63.49 -10.23 -46.89
CA ARG A 20 63.81 -11.54 -47.48
C ARG A 20 62.54 -12.35 -47.77
N HIS A 21 62.65 -13.10 -48.86
CA HIS A 21 61.71 -14.07 -49.39
C HIS A 21 61.13 -15.00 -48.32
N ASP A 22 59.82 -15.26 -48.41
CA ASP A 22 59.28 -16.60 -48.29
C ASP A 22 58.05 -16.77 -49.18
N ALA A 23 58.03 -17.90 -49.89
CA ALA A 23 57.14 -18.23 -50.98
C ALA A 23 55.85 -18.91 -50.48
N PHE A 24 54.71 -18.39 -50.92
CA PHE A 24 53.47 -19.16 -51.14
C PHE A 24 53.00 -18.82 -52.56
N PRO A 25 52.68 -19.80 -53.45
CA PRO A 25 51.26 -20.20 -53.58
C PRO A 25 50.95 -21.53 -54.32
N SER A 26 49.83 -22.21 -54.02
CA SER A 26 49.19 -23.15 -54.99
C SER A 26 47.76 -23.58 -54.60
N PRO A 27 46.74 -22.70 -54.75
CA PRO A 27 45.58 -23.14 -55.56
C PRO A 27 45.05 -22.07 -56.53
N ARG A 28 45.54 -20.83 -56.48
CA ARG A 28 45.03 -19.72 -57.32
C ARG A 28 45.53 -19.71 -58.77
N ARG A 29 46.58 -20.47 -59.11
CA ARG A 29 47.11 -20.54 -60.49
C ARG A 29 46.35 -21.52 -61.38
N TRP A 30 45.83 -22.62 -60.85
CA TRP A 30 45.01 -23.57 -61.63
C TRP A 30 43.69 -22.94 -62.07
N LEU A 31 43.01 -22.19 -61.19
CA LEU A 31 41.78 -21.48 -61.54
C LEU A 31 41.99 -20.41 -62.63
N SER A 32 43.14 -19.71 -62.61
CA SER A 32 43.52 -18.72 -63.63
C SER A 32 43.78 -19.34 -65.00
N TYR A 33 44.43 -20.51 -65.05
CA TYR A 33 44.68 -21.22 -66.31
C TYR A 33 43.43 -21.90 -66.86
N THR A 34 42.53 -22.42 -66.01
CA THR A 34 41.25 -22.98 -66.43
C THR A 34 40.32 -21.90 -67.01
N ILE A 35 40.26 -20.72 -66.38
CA ILE A 35 39.45 -19.60 -66.87
C ILE A 35 40.03 -18.99 -68.15
N SER A 36 41.37 -18.90 -68.28
CA SER A 36 42.02 -18.40 -69.50
C SER A 36 41.91 -19.39 -70.67
N ALA A 37 41.94 -20.70 -70.42
CA ALA A 37 41.73 -21.73 -71.44
C ALA A 37 40.26 -21.81 -71.91
N LEU A 38 39.28 -21.58 -71.02
CA LEU A 38 37.86 -21.46 -71.36
C LEU A 38 37.52 -20.18 -72.15
N LEU A 39 38.33 -19.12 -72.05
CA LEU A 39 38.17 -17.87 -72.81
C LEU A 39 38.80 -17.91 -74.21
N VAL A 40 39.74 -18.83 -74.48
CA VAL A 40 40.42 -18.95 -75.79
C VAL A 40 39.79 -20.04 -76.67
N ALA A 41 39.03 -20.97 -76.10
CA ALA A 41 38.39 -22.08 -76.81
C ALA A 41 36.85 -21.96 -76.89
N GLN A 42 36.32 -20.81 -77.34
CA GLN A 42 34.97 -20.74 -77.95
C GLN A 42 34.87 -19.63 -79.01
N PRO A 43 35.04 -19.94 -80.31
CA PRO A 43 34.25 -19.33 -81.36
C PRO A 43 32.99 -20.17 -81.61
N ALA A 44 31.89 -19.50 -81.93
CA ALA A 44 30.59 -20.06 -82.34
C ALA A 44 29.71 -20.71 -81.24
N LEU A 45 29.21 -19.88 -80.32
CA LEU A 45 27.82 -20.06 -79.93
C LEU A 45 26.95 -19.63 -81.12
N PRO A 46 26.02 -20.45 -81.63
CA PRO A 46 25.06 -19.97 -82.61
C PRO A 46 24.27 -18.82 -81.97
N VAL A 47 24.35 -17.65 -82.60
CA VAL A 47 23.30 -16.64 -82.44
C VAL A 47 22.04 -17.32 -82.96
N TYR A 48 21.14 -17.74 -82.06
CA TYR A 48 19.80 -18.14 -82.47
C TYR A 48 19.17 -16.90 -83.10
N ALA A 49 19.10 -16.87 -84.43
CA ALA A 49 18.25 -15.91 -85.12
C ALA A 49 16.81 -16.10 -84.61
N ALA A 50 16.06 -15.01 -84.46
CA ALA A 50 14.66 -15.08 -84.09
C ALA A 50 13.91 -15.91 -85.14
N ASN A 51 13.60 -17.16 -84.82
CA ASN A 51 12.97 -18.09 -85.76
C ASN A 51 11.47 -18.15 -85.48
N ILE A 52 10.67 -18.05 -86.55
CA ILE A 52 9.22 -18.24 -86.55
C ILE A 52 8.92 -19.39 -87.51
N ASP A 53 8.55 -20.55 -86.96
CA ASP A 53 8.23 -21.76 -87.72
C ASP A 53 6.76 -22.15 -87.51
N ILE A 54 5.98 -22.15 -88.60
CA ILE A 54 4.53 -22.38 -88.57
C ILE A 54 4.25 -23.89 -88.57
N ALA A 55 3.46 -24.37 -87.61
CA ALA A 55 3.14 -25.79 -87.48
C ALA A 55 1.96 -26.22 -88.36
N SER A 56 0.90 -25.41 -88.45
CA SER A 56 -0.32 -25.75 -89.21
C SER A 56 -1.24 -24.55 -89.40
N GLY A 57 -2.18 -24.64 -90.35
CA GLY A 57 -3.18 -23.61 -90.65
C GLY A 57 -2.87 -22.82 -91.93
N ASN A 58 -3.57 -21.69 -92.13
CA ASN A 58 -3.31 -20.77 -93.24
C ASN A 58 -2.47 -19.54 -92.86
N THR A 59 -1.89 -19.52 -91.65
CA THR A 59 -0.92 -18.51 -91.22
C THR A 59 0.27 -18.48 -92.19
N ARG A 60 0.80 -17.30 -92.48
CA ARG A 60 1.99 -17.11 -93.32
C ARG A 60 2.96 -16.13 -92.67
N THR A 61 4.25 -16.28 -92.99
CA THR A 61 5.28 -15.29 -92.65
C THR A 61 5.65 -14.48 -93.89
N ASP A 62 5.93 -13.20 -93.67
CA ASP A 62 6.49 -12.26 -94.64
C ASP A 62 7.49 -11.34 -93.92
N GLN A 63 8.07 -10.38 -94.61
CA GLN A 63 9.01 -9.42 -94.04
C GLN A 63 8.69 -8.00 -94.53
N ALA A 64 8.65 -7.05 -93.59
CA ALA A 64 8.50 -5.65 -93.91
C ALA A 64 9.70 -5.13 -94.72
N GLY A 65 9.52 -4.02 -95.44
CA GLY A 65 10.58 -3.42 -96.26
C GLY A 65 11.84 -3.01 -95.48
N ASN A 66 11.75 -2.88 -94.16
CA ASN A 66 12.86 -2.58 -93.25
C ASN A 66 13.41 -3.82 -92.50
N GLY A 67 12.94 -5.03 -92.83
CA GLY A 67 13.45 -6.28 -92.27
C GLY A 67 12.69 -6.82 -91.05
N VAL A 68 11.70 -6.10 -90.51
CA VAL A 68 10.87 -6.61 -89.39
C VAL A 68 10.00 -7.78 -89.88
N PRO A 69 10.01 -8.95 -89.21
CA PRO A 69 9.14 -10.06 -89.57
C PRO A 69 7.65 -9.69 -89.47
N ILE A 70 6.86 -10.15 -90.45
CA ILE A 70 5.40 -10.02 -90.49
C ILE A 70 4.80 -11.42 -90.43
N VAL A 71 3.76 -11.59 -89.62
CA VAL A 71 2.90 -12.78 -89.61
C VAL A 71 1.53 -12.39 -90.11
N ASP A 72 1.21 -12.87 -91.31
CA ASP A 72 -0.16 -12.89 -91.82
C ASP A 72 -0.95 -13.93 -91.03
N ILE A 73 -1.65 -13.44 -90.01
CA ILE A 73 -2.45 -14.26 -89.10
C ILE A 73 -3.52 -15.07 -89.87
N ALA A 74 -3.88 -16.23 -89.32
CA ALA A 74 -4.91 -17.12 -89.86
C ALA A 74 -6.29 -16.44 -89.91
N THR A 75 -7.16 -16.97 -90.75
CA THR A 75 -8.54 -16.48 -90.87
C THR A 75 -9.27 -16.61 -89.51
N PRO A 76 -9.86 -15.53 -88.97
CA PRO A 76 -10.60 -15.59 -87.72
C PRO A 76 -11.80 -16.53 -87.81
N ASN A 77 -12.10 -17.23 -86.71
CA ASN A 77 -13.29 -18.07 -86.61
C ASN A 77 -14.57 -17.25 -86.37
N GLN A 78 -15.70 -17.92 -86.11
CA GLN A 78 -17.00 -17.25 -85.90
C GLN A 78 -17.02 -16.31 -84.68
N ALA A 79 -16.12 -16.51 -83.72
CA ALA A 79 -15.94 -15.64 -82.56
C ALA A 79 -14.92 -14.52 -82.78
N GLY A 80 -14.37 -14.40 -84.00
CA GLY A 80 -13.34 -13.41 -84.34
C GLY A 80 -11.96 -13.73 -83.76
N ILE A 81 -11.70 -14.99 -83.38
CA ILE A 81 -10.40 -15.45 -82.90
C ILE A 81 -9.58 -16.01 -84.06
N SER A 82 -8.41 -15.44 -84.30
CA SER A 82 -7.37 -16.01 -85.17
C SER A 82 -6.45 -16.89 -84.34
N HIS A 83 -6.39 -18.19 -84.63
CA HIS A 83 -5.58 -19.17 -83.89
C HIS A 83 -4.43 -19.68 -84.77
N ASN A 84 -3.22 -19.26 -84.43
CA ASN A 84 -1.99 -19.52 -85.16
C ASN A 84 -1.14 -20.51 -84.37
N LYS A 85 -0.66 -21.58 -85.01
CA LYS A 85 0.11 -22.65 -84.38
C LYS A 85 1.53 -22.71 -84.93
N TYR A 86 2.52 -22.82 -84.05
CA TYR A 86 3.94 -22.73 -84.37
C TYR A 86 4.75 -23.90 -83.78
N ASN A 87 5.81 -24.33 -84.45
CA ASN A 87 6.85 -25.18 -83.84
C ASN A 87 7.81 -24.31 -83.00
N ASP A 88 8.14 -23.13 -83.52
CA ASP A 88 8.97 -22.11 -82.87
C ASP A 88 8.33 -20.73 -83.07
N PHE A 89 8.18 -19.97 -81.97
CA PHE A 89 7.71 -18.59 -82.01
C PHE A 89 8.63 -17.73 -81.16
N ASN A 90 9.50 -16.98 -81.81
CA ASN A 90 10.47 -16.07 -81.19
C ASN A 90 10.34 -14.67 -81.80
N VAL A 91 10.64 -13.65 -81.00
CA VAL A 91 10.63 -12.24 -81.42
C VAL A 91 12.02 -11.68 -81.19
N GLY A 92 12.66 -11.20 -82.26
CA GLY A 92 13.97 -10.56 -82.20
C GLY A 92 13.90 -9.15 -81.63
N LYS A 93 15.05 -8.47 -81.58
CA LYS A 93 15.14 -7.09 -81.07
C LYS A 93 14.47 -6.07 -81.98
N GLU A 94 14.34 -6.43 -83.26
CA GLU A 94 13.62 -5.71 -84.30
C GLU A 94 12.09 -5.73 -84.12
N GLY A 95 11.56 -6.65 -83.29
CA GLY A 95 10.13 -6.84 -83.07
C GLY A 95 9.46 -7.77 -84.08
N LEU A 96 8.13 -7.85 -84.02
CA LEU A 96 7.29 -8.72 -84.85
C LEU A 96 5.96 -8.03 -85.12
N ILE A 97 5.46 -8.10 -86.35
CA ILE A 97 4.14 -7.58 -86.72
C ILE A 97 3.16 -8.74 -86.94
N LEU A 98 2.05 -8.74 -86.21
CA LEU A 98 0.88 -9.57 -86.46
C LEU A 98 -0.06 -8.79 -87.39
N ASN A 99 -0.11 -9.15 -88.68
CA ASN A 99 -0.86 -8.42 -89.69
C ASN A 99 -2.37 -8.70 -89.60
N ASN A 100 -3.10 -7.83 -88.90
CA ASN A 100 -4.56 -7.84 -88.78
C ASN A 100 -5.22 -6.79 -89.71
N SER A 101 -4.61 -6.51 -90.86
CA SER A 101 -5.04 -5.45 -91.76
C SER A 101 -5.80 -5.96 -92.99
N THR A 102 -6.82 -5.20 -93.40
CA THR A 102 -7.65 -5.45 -94.59
C THR A 102 -7.52 -4.35 -95.65
N ASP A 103 -6.94 -3.20 -95.28
CA ASP A 103 -6.62 -2.09 -96.18
C ASP A 103 -5.36 -2.41 -97.00
N ARG A 104 -5.37 -2.09 -98.32
CA ARG A 104 -4.27 -2.43 -99.26
C ARG A 104 -2.88 -2.06 -98.76
N LEU A 105 -2.74 -0.95 -98.04
CA LEU A 105 -1.52 -0.51 -97.38
C LEU A 105 -1.87 -0.02 -95.97
N THR A 106 -1.20 -0.57 -94.97
CA THR A 106 -1.41 -0.22 -93.55
C THR A 106 -0.11 0.27 -92.94
N GLN A 107 -0.15 1.43 -92.26
CA GLN A 107 1.00 1.95 -91.54
C GLN A 107 1.17 1.21 -90.22
N THR A 108 2.37 0.69 -89.98
CA THR A 108 2.82 0.11 -88.71
C THR A 108 3.95 0.93 -88.11
N GLN A 109 4.16 0.81 -86.80
CA GLN A 109 5.21 1.48 -86.04
C GLN A 109 6.57 0.80 -86.24
N LEU A 110 6.60 -0.54 -86.25
CA LEU A 110 7.82 -1.33 -86.38
C LEU A 110 8.27 -1.48 -87.84
N GLY A 111 7.35 -1.71 -88.78
CA GLY A 111 7.67 -2.14 -90.16
C GLY A 111 7.43 -1.11 -91.26
N GLY A 112 6.85 0.06 -90.93
CA GLY A 112 6.40 1.02 -91.95
C GLY A 112 5.11 0.57 -92.65
N LEU A 113 4.97 0.86 -93.95
CA LEU A 113 3.79 0.44 -94.73
C LEU A 113 3.87 -1.06 -95.06
N ILE A 114 2.87 -1.82 -94.61
CA ILE A 114 2.71 -3.25 -94.92
C ILE A 114 1.50 -3.48 -95.85
N GLN A 115 1.49 -4.59 -96.59
CA GLN A 115 0.32 -4.99 -97.40
C GLN A 115 -0.79 -5.62 -96.54
N ASN A 116 -2.02 -5.66 -97.08
CA ASN A 116 -3.14 -6.32 -96.42
C ASN A 116 -2.89 -7.82 -96.23
N ASN A 117 -3.38 -8.38 -95.12
CA ASN A 117 -3.35 -9.81 -94.91
C ASN A 117 -4.40 -10.50 -95.80
N THR A 118 -3.94 -11.33 -96.73
CA THR A 118 -4.81 -12.04 -97.70
C THR A 118 -5.74 -13.08 -97.08
N ASN A 119 -5.49 -13.48 -95.82
CA ASN A 119 -6.37 -14.38 -95.06
C ASN A 119 -7.62 -13.68 -94.48
N LEU A 120 -7.68 -12.33 -94.51
CA LEU A 120 -8.71 -11.52 -93.86
C LEU A 120 -9.69 -10.92 -94.88
N LYS A 121 -10.90 -10.61 -94.40
CA LYS A 121 -11.93 -9.87 -95.15
C LYS A 121 -12.30 -8.62 -94.38
N ALA A 122 -12.49 -7.50 -95.08
CA ALA A 122 -12.90 -6.24 -94.47
C ALA A 122 -14.15 -6.42 -93.60
N GLY A 123 -14.10 -5.92 -92.36
CA GLY A 123 -15.18 -6.07 -91.37
C GLY A 123 -15.22 -7.43 -90.66
N LYS A 124 -14.27 -8.33 -90.92
CA LYS A 124 -14.07 -9.61 -90.23
C LYS A 124 -12.61 -9.78 -89.78
N GLU A 125 -11.97 -8.68 -89.39
CA GLU A 125 -10.65 -8.68 -88.76
C GLU A 125 -10.68 -9.46 -87.43
N ALA A 126 -9.53 -9.95 -86.97
CA ALA A 126 -9.43 -10.63 -85.69
C ALA A 126 -9.70 -9.64 -84.55
N VAL A 127 -10.51 -10.04 -83.56
CA VAL A 127 -10.62 -9.34 -82.27
C VAL A 127 -9.70 -9.96 -81.21
N GLY A 128 -9.25 -11.20 -81.45
CA GLY A 128 -8.23 -11.89 -80.66
C GLY A 128 -7.32 -12.74 -81.53
N ILE A 129 -6.03 -12.75 -81.21
CA ILE A 129 -4.96 -13.45 -81.92
C ILE A 129 -4.25 -14.35 -80.92
N ILE A 130 -4.33 -15.67 -81.14
CA ILE A 130 -3.64 -16.68 -80.33
C ILE A 130 -2.43 -17.17 -81.11
N ASN A 131 -1.26 -17.08 -80.50
CA ASN A 131 -0.01 -17.65 -80.99
C ASN A 131 0.39 -18.82 -80.10
N GLU A 132 0.01 -20.03 -80.49
CA GLU A 132 0.25 -21.26 -79.73
C GLU A 132 1.47 -21.99 -80.27
N VAL A 133 2.47 -22.25 -79.42
CA VAL A 133 3.61 -23.11 -79.74
C VAL A 133 3.27 -24.54 -79.37
N VAL A 134 3.27 -25.43 -80.36
CA VAL A 134 3.05 -26.87 -80.20
C VAL A 134 4.35 -27.67 -80.22
N GLY A 135 5.46 -27.05 -80.66
CA GLY A 135 6.81 -27.61 -80.59
C GLY A 135 7.42 -27.60 -79.18
N SER A 136 8.53 -28.31 -78.99
CA SER A 136 9.16 -28.51 -77.67
C SER A 136 10.09 -27.41 -77.19
N ASN A 137 10.21 -26.32 -77.97
CA ASN A 137 11.15 -25.23 -77.70
C ASN A 137 10.47 -24.09 -76.95
N ARG A 138 11.27 -23.41 -76.13
CA ARG A 138 10.90 -22.16 -75.45
C ARG A 138 10.80 -21.00 -76.44
N SER A 139 9.90 -20.08 -76.17
CA SER A 139 9.86 -18.78 -76.86
C SER A 139 10.82 -17.77 -76.24
N GLN A 140 11.63 -17.11 -77.05
CA GLN A 140 12.43 -15.94 -76.69
C GLN A 140 11.81 -14.69 -77.30
N LEU A 141 11.41 -13.73 -76.47
CA LEU A 141 10.77 -12.48 -76.86
C LEU A 141 11.67 -11.31 -76.47
N GLN A 142 12.37 -10.72 -77.44
CA GLN A 142 13.40 -9.69 -77.24
C GLN A 142 13.01 -8.30 -77.79
N GLY A 143 11.79 -8.15 -78.30
CA GLY A 143 11.27 -6.91 -78.90
C GLY A 143 9.75 -6.86 -78.88
N TYR A 144 9.18 -5.79 -79.45
CA TYR A 144 7.74 -5.54 -79.43
C TYR A 144 6.96 -6.41 -80.41
N ILE A 145 5.76 -6.83 -80.03
CA ILE A 145 4.76 -7.45 -80.88
C ILE A 145 3.71 -6.39 -81.24
N GLU A 146 3.63 -6.03 -82.51
CA GLU A 146 2.67 -5.05 -83.02
C GLU A 146 1.50 -5.72 -83.74
N VAL A 147 0.27 -5.33 -83.44
CA VAL A 147 -0.88 -5.67 -84.30
C VAL A 147 -1.01 -4.62 -85.41
N GLY A 148 -0.69 -4.98 -86.64
CA GLY A 148 -0.87 -4.11 -87.80
C GLY A 148 -2.34 -4.04 -88.22
N GLY A 149 -2.92 -2.85 -88.33
CA GLY A 149 -4.33 -2.66 -88.72
C GLY A 149 -5.28 -2.50 -87.52
N LYS A 150 -6.41 -3.21 -87.53
CA LYS A 150 -7.39 -3.13 -86.43
C LYS A 150 -6.80 -3.75 -85.15
N ALA A 151 -6.94 -3.05 -84.03
CA ALA A 151 -6.46 -3.52 -82.73
C ALA A 151 -7.11 -4.86 -82.35
N ALA A 152 -6.31 -5.77 -81.78
CA ALA A 152 -6.77 -7.10 -81.36
C ALA A 152 -6.06 -7.54 -80.09
N SER A 153 -6.71 -8.38 -79.27
CA SER A 153 -6.08 -8.96 -78.10
C SER A 153 -5.03 -10.01 -78.51
N VAL A 154 -3.86 -10.05 -77.90
CA VAL A 154 -2.77 -10.96 -78.28
C VAL A 154 -2.49 -11.97 -77.17
N MET A 155 -2.40 -13.25 -77.51
CA MET A 155 -1.95 -14.31 -76.61
C MET A 155 -0.75 -15.02 -77.18
N VAL A 156 0.30 -15.23 -76.37
CA VAL A 156 1.42 -16.13 -76.71
C VAL A 156 1.39 -17.27 -75.71
N ALA A 157 1.10 -18.48 -76.20
CA ALA A 157 0.94 -19.68 -75.41
C ALA A 157 2.05 -20.69 -75.74
N ASN A 158 2.96 -20.94 -74.80
CA ASN A 158 4.02 -21.92 -74.97
C ASN A 158 4.25 -22.75 -73.68
N PRO A 159 3.77 -24.00 -73.62
CA PRO A 159 3.94 -24.88 -72.47
C PRO A 159 5.38 -25.17 -72.05
N TYR A 160 6.36 -24.98 -72.93
CA TYR A 160 7.79 -25.21 -72.64
C TYR A 160 8.49 -23.98 -72.03
N GLY A 161 7.77 -22.85 -71.94
CA GLY A 161 8.24 -21.63 -71.28
C GLY A 161 8.46 -20.46 -72.25
N ILE A 162 8.52 -19.28 -71.65
CA ILE A 162 8.69 -18.00 -72.37
C ILE A 162 9.77 -17.20 -71.64
N THR A 163 10.74 -16.64 -72.37
CA THR A 163 11.70 -15.68 -71.84
C THR A 163 11.47 -14.32 -72.51
N CYS A 164 11.22 -13.29 -71.72
CA CYS A 164 11.07 -11.91 -72.15
C CYS A 164 12.29 -11.09 -71.73
N ASP A 165 12.91 -10.40 -72.69
CA ASP A 165 14.04 -9.49 -72.50
C ASP A 165 13.84 -8.23 -73.34
N GLY A 166 12.98 -7.32 -72.86
CA GLY A 166 12.55 -6.13 -73.59
C GLY A 166 11.37 -6.39 -74.52
N CYS A 167 10.55 -7.41 -74.22
CA CYS A 167 9.32 -7.63 -74.98
C CYS A 167 8.26 -6.59 -74.62
N GLY A 168 7.39 -6.27 -75.56
CA GLY A 168 6.25 -5.39 -75.34
C GLY A 168 5.18 -5.53 -76.41
N PHE A 169 4.13 -4.71 -76.32
CA PHE A 169 2.98 -4.80 -77.24
C PHE A 169 2.60 -3.43 -77.79
N ILE A 170 2.26 -3.39 -79.08
CA ILE A 170 1.78 -2.19 -79.77
C ILE A 170 0.40 -2.50 -80.34
N ASN A 171 -0.52 -1.53 -80.26
CA ASN A 171 -1.89 -1.63 -80.79
C ASN A 171 -2.67 -2.85 -80.26
N THR A 172 -2.48 -3.18 -78.98
CA THR A 172 -3.01 -4.39 -78.33
C THR A 172 -3.76 -4.01 -77.05
N PRO A 173 -5.10 -4.07 -77.00
CA PRO A 173 -5.87 -3.69 -75.80
C PRO A 173 -5.67 -4.69 -74.64
N ASN A 174 -5.57 -5.99 -74.93
CA ASN A 174 -5.30 -7.02 -73.92
C ASN A 174 -4.20 -7.95 -74.41
N ALA A 175 -3.25 -8.26 -73.54
CA ALA A 175 -2.18 -9.21 -73.86
C ALA A 175 -2.03 -10.29 -72.80
N THR A 176 -1.73 -11.52 -73.21
CA THR A 176 -1.50 -12.66 -72.32
C THR A 176 -0.25 -13.44 -72.75
N LEU A 177 0.72 -13.58 -71.85
CA LEU A 177 1.78 -14.59 -72.00
C LEU A 177 1.45 -15.78 -71.10
N THR A 178 1.44 -16.98 -71.67
CA THR A 178 1.04 -18.16 -70.91
C THR A 178 1.86 -19.40 -71.25
N THR A 179 2.12 -20.25 -70.25
CA THR A 179 2.56 -21.65 -70.47
C THR A 179 1.38 -22.62 -70.44
N GLY A 180 0.17 -22.10 -70.30
CA GLY A 180 -1.05 -22.88 -70.38
C GLY A 180 -1.43 -23.19 -71.82
N LYS A 181 -1.98 -24.37 -72.04
CA LYS A 181 -2.59 -24.75 -73.30
C LYS A 181 -3.98 -24.11 -73.41
N PRO A 182 -4.32 -23.42 -74.52
CA PRO A 182 -5.65 -22.89 -74.73
C PRO A 182 -6.66 -24.01 -75.01
N VAL A 183 -7.76 -24.01 -74.25
CA VAL A 183 -8.91 -24.91 -74.43
C VAL A 183 -10.03 -24.13 -75.12
N MET A 184 -10.34 -24.51 -76.36
CA MET A 184 -11.37 -23.87 -77.18
C MET A 184 -12.76 -24.42 -76.87
N GLY A 185 -13.75 -23.54 -76.77
CA GLY A 185 -15.17 -23.89 -76.62
C GLY A 185 -15.84 -24.23 -77.95
N ALA A 186 -17.05 -24.78 -77.89
CA ALA A 186 -17.88 -25.08 -79.06
C ALA A 186 -18.28 -23.82 -79.86
N ASP A 187 -18.25 -22.65 -79.23
CA ASP A 187 -18.49 -21.33 -79.82
C ASP A 187 -17.25 -20.74 -80.53
N GLY A 188 -16.10 -21.43 -80.48
CA GLY A 188 -14.84 -20.96 -81.04
C GLY A 188 -14.08 -19.96 -80.18
N ASN A 189 -14.54 -19.62 -78.97
CA ASN A 189 -13.77 -18.80 -78.03
C ASN A 189 -12.81 -19.65 -77.16
N VAL A 190 -11.85 -19.00 -76.51
CA VAL A 190 -11.07 -19.64 -75.42
C VAL A 190 -11.97 -19.80 -74.20
N GLN A 191 -12.21 -21.04 -73.79
CA GLN A 191 -12.98 -21.37 -72.58
C GLN A 191 -12.09 -21.37 -71.34
N ALA A 192 -10.86 -21.86 -71.47
CA ALA A 192 -9.90 -21.96 -70.38
C ALA A 192 -8.45 -22.01 -70.85
N LEU A 193 -7.53 -21.76 -69.93
CA LEU A 193 -6.09 -22.01 -70.07
C LEU A 193 -5.68 -23.09 -69.08
N GLU A 194 -5.11 -24.19 -69.55
CA GLU A 194 -4.63 -25.30 -68.72
C GLU A 194 -3.12 -25.28 -68.58
N VAL A 195 -2.65 -24.94 -67.39
CA VAL A 195 -1.25 -24.83 -67.01
C VAL A 195 -0.85 -26.06 -66.21
N SER A 196 -0.08 -26.96 -66.83
CA SER A 196 0.51 -28.13 -66.13
C SER A 196 2.03 -28.02 -65.96
N ARG A 197 2.68 -27.13 -66.73
CA ARG A 197 4.14 -26.96 -66.79
C ARG A 197 4.61 -25.60 -67.28
N GLY A 198 5.93 -25.38 -67.20
CA GLY A 198 6.64 -24.29 -67.86
C GLY A 198 6.80 -23.02 -67.01
N THR A 199 7.92 -22.34 -67.24
CA THR A 199 8.29 -21.09 -66.56
C THR A 199 8.26 -19.92 -67.52
N ILE A 200 7.77 -18.76 -67.05
CA ILE A 200 7.97 -17.47 -67.71
C ILE A 200 9.09 -16.71 -67.01
N THR A 201 10.11 -16.29 -67.74
CA THR A 201 11.23 -15.50 -67.21
C THR A 201 11.22 -14.11 -67.81
N VAL A 202 11.14 -13.07 -66.97
CA VAL A 202 11.34 -11.67 -67.36
C VAL A 202 12.74 -11.25 -66.92
N GLN A 203 13.56 -10.78 -67.84
CA GLN A 203 14.96 -10.45 -67.57
C GLN A 203 15.45 -9.27 -68.43
N GLY A 204 16.71 -8.89 -68.26
CA GLY A 204 17.37 -7.84 -69.04
C GLY A 204 16.59 -6.52 -69.05
N LYS A 205 16.05 -6.11 -70.20
CA LYS A 205 15.30 -4.85 -70.36
C LYS A 205 13.89 -4.87 -69.75
N GLY A 206 13.41 -6.02 -69.27
CA GLY A 206 12.09 -6.14 -68.64
C GLY A 206 10.96 -6.42 -69.64
N LEU A 207 9.74 -6.13 -69.22
CA LEU A 207 8.50 -6.30 -69.99
C LEU A 207 7.72 -4.99 -69.99
N ASP A 208 7.42 -4.48 -71.19
CA ASP A 208 6.61 -3.27 -71.36
C ASP A 208 5.20 -3.59 -71.89
N ALA A 209 4.22 -3.50 -71.01
CA ALA A 209 2.80 -3.54 -71.32
C ALA A 209 2.09 -2.25 -70.88
N GLY A 210 2.81 -1.12 -70.79
CA GLY A 210 2.28 0.16 -70.30
C GLY A 210 1.11 0.70 -71.13
N ASP A 211 1.06 0.37 -72.42
CA ASP A 211 -0.04 0.77 -73.31
C ASP A 211 -1.19 -0.25 -73.36
N VAL A 212 -1.00 -1.46 -72.81
CA VAL A 212 -2.00 -2.53 -72.76
C VAL A 212 -2.96 -2.30 -71.58
N ASP A 213 -4.27 -2.31 -71.83
CA ASP A 213 -5.28 -2.07 -70.78
C ASP A 213 -5.28 -3.18 -69.72
N ALA A 214 -5.23 -4.45 -70.13
CA ALA A 214 -5.07 -5.58 -69.23
C ALA A 214 -4.01 -6.57 -69.73
N PHE A 215 -2.99 -6.80 -68.90
CA PHE A 215 -1.92 -7.74 -69.15
C PHE A 215 -1.98 -8.94 -68.20
N ARG A 216 -1.85 -10.15 -68.74
CA ARG A 216 -1.86 -11.40 -67.96
C ARG A 216 -0.61 -12.22 -68.17
N LEU A 217 -0.01 -12.68 -67.07
CA LEU A 217 1.02 -13.72 -67.04
C LEU A 217 0.41 -14.97 -66.40
N ILE A 218 0.34 -16.08 -67.14
CA ILE A 218 -0.32 -17.30 -66.66
C ILE A 218 0.61 -18.49 -66.89
N SER A 219 1.32 -18.96 -65.86
CA SER A 219 2.32 -20.02 -66.02
C SER A 219 2.41 -20.95 -64.82
N ARG A 220 3.19 -22.03 -64.88
CA ARG A 220 3.38 -22.85 -63.66
C ARG A 220 4.27 -22.11 -62.66
N ALA A 221 5.36 -21.51 -63.14
CA ALA A 221 6.23 -20.62 -62.37
C ALA A 221 6.60 -19.36 -63.16
N THR A 222 6.97 -18.29 -62.46
CA THR A 222 7.43 -17.02 -63.05
C THR A 222 8.67 -16.52 -62.32
N GLU A 223 9.73 -16.21 -63.08
CA GLU A 223 10.93 -15.54 -62.57
C GLU A 223 10.99 -14.11 -63.10
N ILE A 224 11.12 -13.12 -62.21
CA ILE A 224 11.07 -11.70 -62.56
C ILE A 224 12.38 -11.06 -62.11
N ASN A 225 13.33 -11.03 -63.03
CA ASN A 225 14.68 -10.51 -62.81
C ASN A 225 14.84 -9.06 -63.29
N ALA A 226 13.82 -8.49 -63.94
CA ALA A 226 13.74 -7.13 -64.44
C ALA A 226 12.31 -6.56 -64.25
N GLU A 227 12.09 -5.29 -64.58
CA GLU A 227 10.81 -4.61 -64.33
C GLU A 227 9.69 -5.05 -65.28
N ILE A 228 8.46 -5.10 -64.77
CA ILE A 228 7.22 -5.26 -65.53
C ILE A 228 6.42 -3.97 -65.41
N HIS A 229 6.08 -3.34 -66.52
CA HIS A 229 5.22 -2.15 -66.57
C HIS A 229 3.89 -2.51 -67.25
N ALA A 230 2.74 -2.15 -66.64
CA ALA A 230 1.40 -2.44 -67.19
C ALA A 230 0.35 -1.42 -66.73
N LYS A 231 -0.86 -1.41 -67.29
CA LYS A 231 -2.03 -0.74 -66.66
C LYS A 231 -2.65 -1.66 -65.61
N ASP A 232 -3.30 -2.75 -66.02
CA ASP A 232 -3.80 -3.78 -65.09
C ASP A 232 -2.99 -5.07 -65.25
N LEU A 233 -2.25 -5.45 -64.21
CA LEU A 233 -1.41 -6.65 -64.21
C LEU A 233 -2.09 -7.79 -63.44
N THR A 234 -2.27 -8.94 -64.10
CA THR A 234 -2.66 -10.19 -63.44
C THR A 234 -1.60 -11.27 -63.63
N VAL A 235 -1.05 -11.82 -62.56
CA VAL A 235 -0.12 -12.96 -62.59
C VAL A 235 -0.76 -14.15 -61.91
N ILE A 236 -0.88 -15.28 -62.61
CA ILE A 236 -1.44 -16.52 -62.08
C ILE A 236 -0.38 -17.62 -62.24
N THR A 237 0.02 -18.22 -61.12
CA THR A 237 1.02 -19.29 -61.07
C THR A 237 0.52 -20.56 -60.38
N GLY A 238 1.20 -21.67 -60.64
CA GLY A 238 0.84 -23.01 -60.20
C GLY A 238 0.15 -23.84 -61.28
N THR A 239 -0.18 -25.09 -60.94
CA THR A 239 -0.88 -26.01 -61.85
C THR A 239 -2.39 -25.75 -61.85
N ASN A 240 -2.88 -25.07 -62.89
CA ASN A 240 -4.23 -24.51 -62.90
C ASN A 240 -4.95 -24.68 -64.21
N ARG A 241 -6.27 -24.83 -64.13
CA ARG A 241 -7.20 -24.42 -65.16
C ARG A 241 -7.73 -23.04 -64.80
N VAL A 242 -7.50 -22.06 -65.67
CA VAL A 242 -8.01 -20.70 -65.56
C VAL A 242 -9.15 -20.53 -66.56
N ASN A 243 -10.39 -20.45 -66.10
CA ASN A 243 -11.55 -20.31 -66.99
C ASN A 243 -11.73 -18.85 -67.45
N LYS A 244 -12.54 -18.65 -68.50
CA LYS A 244 -12.86 -17.34 -69.08
C LYS A 244 -13.44 -16.34 -68.08
N ASP A 245 -14.20 -16.81 -67.09
CA ASP A 245 -14.76 -16.01 -66.00
C ASP A 245 -13.72 -15.61 -64.92
N GLY A 246 -12.48 -16.08 -65.06
CA GLY A 246 -11.39 -15.84 -64.12
C GLY A 246 -11.36 -16.78 -62.92
N THR A 247 -12.24 -17.78 -62.85
CA THR A 247 -12.17 -18.84 -61.85
C THR A 247 -10.94 -19.72 -62.07
N ILE A 248 -10.32 -20.13 -60.97
CA ILE A 248 -9.06 -20.89 -60.97
C ILE A 248 -9.31 -22.20 -60.23
N THR A 249 -9.10 -23.33 -60.91
CA THR A 249 -9.19 -24.67 -60.33
C THR A 249 -7.87 -25.39 -60.51
N THR A 250 -7.37 -26.06 -59.48
CA THR A 250 -6.11 -26.81 -59.56
C THR A 250 -6.24 -28.02 -60.48
N ILE A 251 -5.25 -28.26 -61.33
CA ILE A 251 -5.13 -29.47 -62.17
C ILE A 251 -3.86 -30.25 -61.81
N ALA A 252 -3.75 -31.49 -62.30
CA ALA A 252 -2.56 -32.30 -62.13
C ALA A 252 -1.35 -31.69 -62.86
N ALA A 253 -0.17 -31.80 -62.23
CA ALA A 253 1.11 -31.44 -62.84
C ALA A 253 1.48 -32.43 -63.95
N ASP A 254 2.34 -32.01 -64.88
CA ASP A 254 3.03 -32.95 -65.76
C ASP A 254 3.96 -33.86 -64.95
N GLU A 255 3.82 -35.18 -65.10
CA GLU A 255 4.59 -36.21 -64.38
C GLU A 255 6.10 -36.07 -64.56
N LYS A 256 6.55 -35.45 -65.66
CA LYS A 256 7.98 -35.31 -65.98
C LYS A 256 8.64 -34.07 -65.38
N GLU A 257 7.87 -33.17 -64.76
CA GLU A 257 8.38 -31.88 -64.29
C GLU A 257 8.47 -31.81 -62.76
N LYS A 258 9.64 -31.40 -62.24
CA LYS A 258 9.88 -31.24 -60.80
C LYS A 258 9.04 -30.11 -60.22
N LYS A 259 8.46 -30.33 -59.05
CA LYS A 259 7.71 -29.31 -58.31
C LYS A 259 8.60 -28.09 -57.97
N PRO A 260 8.22 -26.86 -58.36
CA PRO A 260 8.99 -25.67 -58.03
C PRO A 260 8.94 -25.36 -56.52
N THR A 261 10.01 -24.77 -55.99
CA THR A 261 10.05 -24.29 -54.59
C THR A 261 9.38 -22.93 -54.44
N VAL A 262 9.47 -22.09 -55.48
CA VAL A 262 8.86 -20.76 -55.56
C VAL A 262 8.15 -20.62 -56.91
N SER A 263 6.92 -20.13 -56.87
CA SER A 263 6.03 -19.98 -58.03
C SER A 263 6.17 -18.60 -58.67
N ILE A 264 6.48 -17.57 -57.89
CA ILE A 264 6.84 -16.23 -58.37
C ILE A 264 8.09 -15.81 -57.60
N ASP A 265 9.20 -15.59 -58.30
CA ASP A 265 10.44 -15.12 -57.70
C ASP A 265 10.88 -13.81 -58.37
N THR A 266 10.71 -12.69 -57.69
CA THR A 266 11.27 -11.41 -58.13
C THR A 266 12.65 -11.22 -57.50
N LYS A 267 13.72 -11.21 -58.29
CA LYS A 267 15.07 -10.92 -57.77
C LYS A 267 15.22 -9.42 -57.46
N ARG A 268 16.34 -9.03 -56.84
CA ARG A 268 16.61 -7.65 -56.37
C ARG A 268 16.48 -6.56 -57.45
N LEU A 269 16.64 -6.90 -58.73
CA LEU A 269 16.52 -5.99 -59.86
C LEU A 269 15.12 -6.00 -60.51
N GLY A 270 14.23 -6.90 -60.08
CA GLY A 270 12.87 -7.03 -60.58
C GLY A 270 11.85 -6.23 -59.78
N GLY A 271 10.70 -5.99 -60.40
CA GLY A 271 9.58 -5.28 -59.80
C GLY A 271 8.37 -5.26 -60.72
N MET A 272 7.18 -4.99 -60.16
CA MET A 272 5.94 -4.85 -60.93
C MET A 272 5.34 -3.47 -60.70
N TYR A 273 5.08 -2.74 -61.78
CA TYR A 273 4.59 -1.38 -61.77
C TYR A 273 3.34 -1.31 -62.64
N ALA A 274 2.19 -1.06 -62.00
CA ALA A 274 0.91 -1.01 -62.69
C ALA A 274 -0.05 0.02 -62.08
N ASN A 275 -1.22 0.20 -62.67
CA ASN A 275 -2.36 0.87 -62.01
C ASN A 275 -2.96 -0.06 -60.95
N ARG A 276 -3.14 -1.34 -61.28
CA ARG A 276 -3.64 -2.41 -60.39
C ARG A 276 -2.85 -3.70 -60.57
N ILE A 277 -2.63 -4.43 -59.47
CA ILE A 277 -1.89 -5.69 -59.47
C ILE A 277 -2.72 -6.78 -58.79
N ARG A 278 -2.92 -7.92 -59.48
CA ARG A 278 -3.51 -9.14 -58.90
C ARG A 278 -2.57 -10.33 -59.10
N LEU A 279 -2.15 -10.96 -58.01
CA LEU A 279 -1.29 -12.13 -58.02
C LEU A 279 -2.02 -13.32 -57.40
N VAL A 280 -2.00 -14.47 -58.07
CA VAL A 280 -2.54 -15.73 -57.56
C VAL A 280 -1.50 -16.82 -57.72
N SER A 281 -1.09 -17.45 -56.62
CA SER A 281 -0.28 -18.67 -56.61
C SER A 281 -1.12 -19.79 -56.01
N SER A 282 -1.53 -20.75 -56.82
CA SER A 282 -2.50 -21.76 -56.42
C SER A 282 -1.90 -23.06 -55.92
N GLU A 283 -0.64 -23.37 -56.27
CA GLU A 283 -0.03 -24.67 -56.01
C GLU A 283 0.36 -24.77 -54.53
N LYS A 284 -0.33 -25.65 -53.80
CA LYS A 284 -0.18 -25.78 -52.35
C LYS A 284 1.28 -26.05 -51.95
N GLY A 285 1.79 -25.24 -51.02
CA GLY A 285 3.13 -25.37 -50.45
C GLY A 285 4.26 -24.83 -51.33
N VAL A 286 3.95 -24.22 -52.48
CA VAL A 286 4.95 -23.53 -53.31
C VAL A 286 5.03 -22.07 -52.87
N GLY A 287 6.23 -21.57 -52.61
CA GLY A 287 6.44 -20.21 -52.10
C GLY A 287 6.17 -19.11 -53.13
N VAL A 288 6.12 -17.87 -52.65
CA VAL A 288 6.09 -16.64 -53.45
C VAL A 288 7.11 -15.67 -52.83
N ASN A 289 8.01 -15.12 -53.63
CA ASN A 289 9.03 -14.15 -53.21
C ASN A 289 8.90 -12.88 -54.06
N LEU A 290 8.47 -11.80 -53.41
CA LEU A 290 8.15 -10.52 -54.05
C LEU A 290 9.01 -9.40 -53.47
N GLY A 291 9.63 -8.65 -54.38
CA GLY A 291 10.50 -7.50 -54.15
C GLY A 291 9.64 -6.26 -54.10
N ASN A 292 9.57 -5.53 -55.22
CA ASN A 292 8.85 -4.26 -55.31
C ASN A 292 7.54 -4.40 -56.09
N LEU A 293 6.43 -4.00 -55.48
CA LEU A 293 5.12 -3.87 -56.12
C LEU A 293 4.65 -2.41 -56.03
N ASN A 294 4.18 -1.85 -57.14
CA ASN A 294 3.69 -0.47 -57.19
C ASN A 294 2.41 -0.38 -58.02
N ALA A 295 1.28 -0.07 -57.36
CA ALA A 295 -0.03 0.15 -57.95
C ALA A 295 -0.39 1.65 -57.84
N ARG A 296 -0.22 2.41 -58.92
CA ARG A 296 -0.31 3.89 -58.94
C ARG A 296 -1.72 4.46 -58.88
N GLN A 297 -2.75 3.66 -59.18
CA GLN A 297 -4.14 4.14 -59.24
C GLN A 297 -5.14 3.26 -58.48
N GLY A 298 -4.78 2.04 -58.10
CA GLY A 298 -5.69 1.10 -57.45
C GLY A 298 -5.02 0.08 -56.54
N ASP A 299 -5.65 -1.09 -56.45
CA ASP A 299 -5.35 -2.10 -55.42
C ASP A 299 -4.18 -3.02 -55.80
N ILE A 300 -3.55 -3.58 -54.76
CA ILE A 300 -2.70 -4.77 -54.84
C ILE A 300 -3.42 -5.91 -54.12
N GLN A 301 -3.70 -6.99 -54.85
CA GLN A 301 -4.29 -8.21 -54.30
C GLN A 301 -3.36 -9.40 -54.52
N ILE A 302 -3.06 -10.14 -53.45
CA ILE A 302 -2.20 -11.32 -53.48
C ILE A 302 -2.92 -12.48 -52.79
N ASP A 303 -3.03 -13.61 -53.48
CA ASP A 303 -3.54 -14.86 -52.93
C ASP A 303 -2.52 -15.97 -53.18
N ALA A 304 -1.87 -16.46 -52.12
CA ALA A 304 -0.78 -17.42 -52.22
C ALA A 304 -1.04 -18.67 -51.37
N ASN A 305 -1.25 -19.84 -52.00
CA ASN A 305 -1.40 -21.13 -51.31
C ASN A 305 -0.08 -21.71 -50.76
N GLY A 306 0.89 -20.85 -50.45
CA GLY A 306 2.17 -21.20 -49.85
C GLY A 306 2.76 -20.04 -49.04
N LYS A 307 4.05 -20.12 -48.70
CA LYS A 307 4.74 -19.08 -47.94
C LYS A 307 5.06 -17.88 -48.83
N LEU A 308 4.56 -16.71 -48.44
CA LEU A 308 4.81 -15.43 -49.10
C LEU A 308 5.94 -14.67 -48.39
N ARG A 309 6.90 -14.15 -49.16
CA ARG A 309 7.84 -13.10 -48.73
C ARG A 309 7.57 -11.86 -49.56
N LEU A 310 7.37 -10.71 -48.93
CA LEU A 310 7.11 -9.43 -49.60
C LEU A 310 7.99 -8.32 -49.00
N ASN A 311 8.73 -7.59 -49.83
CA ASN A 311 9.67 -6.57 -49.36
C ASN A 311 9.18 -5.12 -49.52
N ASN A 312 8.52 -4.75 -50.61
CA ASN A 312 7.96 -3.41 -50.74
C ASN A 312 6.65 -3.45 -51.52
N SER A 313 5.68 -2.66 -51.07
CA SER A 313 4.42 -2.48 -51.78
C SER A 313 3.88 -1.06 -51.61
N LEU A 314 3.53 -0.41 -52.72
CA LEU A 314 2.86 0.89 -52.73
C LEU A 314 1.54 0.76 -53.50
N ALA A 315 0.41 1.06 -52.86
CA ALA A 315 -0.91 1.05 -53.47
C ALA A 315 -1.63 2.38 -53.26
N ALA A 316 -2.13 3.00 -54.33
CA ALA A 316 -3.09 4.12 -54.23
C ALA A 316 -4.45 3.65 -53.69
N GLY A 317 -4.79 2.38 -53.92
CA GLY A 317 -5.95 1.73 -53.33
C GLY A 317 -5.61 0.99 -52.03
N LYS A 318 -6.11 -0.24 -51.93
CA LYS A 318 -5.94 -1.17 -50.81
C LYS A 318 -4.85 -2.20 -51.11
N LEU A 319 -4.13 -2.62 -50.06
CA LEU A 319 -3.30 -3.83 -50.08
C LEU A 319 -4.05 -4.98 -49.41
N THR A 320 -4.33 -6.05 -50.14
CA THR A 320 -4.96 -7.26 -49.60
C THR A 320 -4.09 -8.47 -49.88
N VAL A 321 -3.67 -9.17 -48.84
CA VAL A 321 -2.77 -10.33 -48.94
C VAL A 321 -3.34 -11.50 -48.16
N LYS A 322 -3.45 -12.65 -48.83
CA LYS A 322 -3.80 -13.94 -48.23
C LYS A 322 -2.68 -14.94 -48.50
N SER A 323 -2.25 -15.67 -47.48
CA SER A 323 -1.28 -16.76 -47.66
C SER A 323 -1.40 -17.91 -46.65
N GLU A 324 -0.68 -19.01 -46.90
CA GLU A 324 -0.50 -20.09 -45.90
C GLU A 324 0.51 -19.68 -44.81
N GLY A 325 1.51 -18.88 -45.16
CA GLY A 325 2.50 -18.29 -44.25
C GLY A 325 3.01 -16.97 -44.85
N MET A 326 3.45 -16.01 -44.02
CA MET A 326 3.80 -14.68 -44.50
C MET A 326 5.03 -14.09 -43.82
N GLU A 327 5.91 -13.46 -44.60
CA GLU A 327 7.00 -12.63 -44.11
C GLU A 327 7.02 -11.30 -44.86
N LEU A 328 6.93 -10.20 -44.11
CA LEU A 328 7.06 -8.84 -44.62
C LEU A 328 8.33 -8.19 -44.06
N SER A 329 9.00 -7.43 -44.90
CA SER A 329 10.10 -6.52 -44.56
C SER A 329 9.93 -5.24 -45.36
N GLY A 330 10.71 -4.18 -45.09
CA GLY A 330 10.69 -2.98 -45.94
C GLY A 330 9.38 -2.18 -45.85
N ALA A 331 9.04 -1.41 -46.88
CA ALA A 331 7.97 -0.42 -46.83
C ALA A 331 6.69 -0.89 -47.53
N HIS A 332 5.58 -0.87 -46.79
CA HIS A 332 4.24 -1.19 -47.29
C HIS A 332 3.29 -0.02 -47.05
N ARG A 333 2.86 0.65 -48.11
CA ARG A 333 1.96 1.80 -48.04
C ARG A 333 0.70 1.57 -48.87
N ALA A 334 -0.46 1.87 -48.29
CA ALA A 334 -1.74 1.92 -48.99
C ALA A 334 -2.49 3.20 -48.59
N GLU A 335 -3.04 3.95 -49.55
CA GLU A 335 -3.82 5.17 -49.23
C GLU A 335 -5.22 4.84 -48.70
N GLN A 336 -5.71 3.62 -48.95
CA GLN A 336 -6.92 3.06 -48.33
C GLN A 336 -6.52 2.16 -47.15
N GLY A 337 -6.90 0.88 -47.18
CA GLY A 337 -6.62 -0.08 -46.11
C GLY A 337 -5.46 -1.03 -46.42
N ILE A 338 -4.90 -1.65 -45.38
CA ILE A 338 -4.02 -2.82 -45.49
C ILE A 338 -4.67 -3.98 -44.75
N GLN A 339 -4.83 -5.13 -45.43
CA GLN A 339 -5.38 -6.35 -44.85
C GLN A 339 -4.48 -7.53 -45.16
N LEU A 340 -3.85 -8.09 -44.12
CA LEU A 340 -2.94 -9.22 -44.21
C LEU A 340 -3.54 -10.41 -43.47
N ALA A 341 -3.71 -11.54 -44.15
CA ALA A 341 -4.24 -12.76 -43.57
C ALA A 341 -3.31 -13.95 -43.86
N SER A 342 -2.85 -14.64 -42.82
CA SER A 342 -2.05 -15.86 -42.89
C SER A 342 -2.78 -17.01 -42.20
N LYS A 343 -2.88 -18.18 -42.85
CA LYS A 343 -3.41 -19.39 -42.20
C LYS A 343 -2.41 -20.06 -41.25
N GLY A 344 -1.16 -19.60 -41.25
CA GLY A 344 -0.09 -20.05 -40.37
C GLY A 344 0.59 -18.85 -39.74
N ASP A 345 1.92 -18.88 -39.70
CA ASP A 345 2.70 -17.81 -39.08
C ASP A 345 2.76 -16.55 -39.96
N MET A 346 2.91 -15.40 -39.31
CA MET A 346 3.16 -14.11 -39.94
C MET A 346 4.33 -13.44 -39.23
N ALA A 347 5.34 -13.01 -39.99
CA ALA A 347 6.48 -12.28 -39.45
C ALA A 347 6.65 -10.93 -40.15
N LEU A 348 6.72 -9.85 -39.36
CA LEU A 348 7.04 -8.51 -39.79
C LEU A 348 8.43 -8.19 -39.22
N ASN A 349 9.43 -8.12 -40.09
CA ASN A 349 10.82 -7.90 -39.69
C ASN A 349 11.33 -6.62 -40.33
N GLU A 350 11.56 -5.58 -39.51
CA GLU A 350 11.97 -4.25 -39.98
C GLU A 350 10.99 -3.72 -41.05
N ALA A 351 9.71 -4.01 -40.87
CA ALA A 351 8.64 -3.62 -41.78
C ALA A 351 8.01 -2.28 -41.35
N ALA A 352 7.70 -1.43 -42.31
CA ALA A 352 7.00 -0.17 -42.12
C ALA A 352 5.65 -0.22 -42.87
N LEU A 353 4.57 -0.49 -42.14
CA LEU A 353 3.21 -0.55 -42.67
C LEU A 353 2.51 0.79 -42.40
N SER A 354 2.08 1.46 -43.45
CA SER A 354 1.39 2.76 -43.39
C SER A 354 0.09 2.70 -44.20
N SER A 355 -1.04 2.67 -43.50
CA SER A 355 -2.38 2.62 -44.07
C SER A 355 -3.07 3.97 -43.90
N GLY A 356 -3.69 4.51 -44.96
CA GLY A 356 -4.50 5.74 -44.87
C GLY A 356 -5.84 5.56 -44.16
N LYS A 357 -6.29 4.31 -44.01
CA LYS A 357 -7.46 3.88 -43.24
C LYS A 357 -7.05 2.75 -42.27
N ASP A 358 -7.89 1.74 -42.10
CA ASP A 358 -7.64 0.61 -41.20
C ASP A 358 -6.43 -0.24 -41.64
N LEU A 359 -5.73 -0.80 -40.65
CA LEU A 359 -4.68 -1.81 -40.82
C LEU A 359 -5.08 -3.06 -40.05
N SER A 360 -5.21 -4.20 -40.74
CA SER A 360 -5.60 -5.47 -40.15
C SER A 360 -4.54 -6.55 -40.42
N LEU A 361 -4.05 -7.15 -39.35
CA LEU A 361 -3.17 -8.32 -39.35
C LEU A 361 -3.92 -9.49 -38.72
N ASN A 362 -4.02 -10.62 -39.42
CA ASN A 362 -4.65 -11.82 -38.93
C ASN A 362 -3.76 -13.04 -39.24
N ALA A 363 -3.23 -13.69 -38.20
CA ALA A 363 -2.46 -14.92 -38.32
C ALA A 363 -3.10 -16.02 -37.48
N SER A 364 -3.44 -17.16 -38.07
CA SER A 364 -3.92 -18.31 -37.28
C SER A 364 -2.81 -18.96 -36.44
N GLY A 365 -1.53 -18.75 -36.82
CA GLY A 365 -0.33 -19.23 -36.12
C GLY A 365 0.31 -18.16 -35.22
N GLN A 366 1.64 -18.15 -35.17
CA GLN A 366 2.40 -17.12 -34.45
C GLN A 366 2.49 -15.83 -35.28
N LEU A 367 2.26 -14.69 -34.64
CA LEU A 367 2.52 -13.37 -35.20
C LEU A 367 3.75 -12.74 -34.53
N THR A 368 4.80 -12.51 -35.30
CA THR A 368 6.02 -11.85 -34.83
C THR A 368 6.12 -10.46 -35.45
N ILE A 369 6.20 -9.43 -34.63
CA ILE A 369 6.41 -8.03 -35.04
C ILE A 369 7.73 -7.56 -34.43
N ASN A 370 8.77 -7.51 -35.26
CA ASN A 370 10.13 -7.25 -34.82
C ASN A 370 10.69 -6.00 -35.50
N LYS A 371 11.11 -5.02 -34.70
CA LYS A 371 11.67 -3.73 -35.12
C LYS A 371 10.82 -3.02 -36.18
N SER A 372 9.50 -3.16 -36.10
CA SER A 372 8.58 -2.73 -37.14
C SER A 372 7.74 -1.52 -36.71
N GLN A 373 7.23 -0.78 -37.69
CA GLN A 373 6.35 0.37 -37.49
C GLN A 373 5.01 0.12 -38.18
N LEU A 374 3.92 0.18 -37.43
CA LEU A 374 2.57 -0.07 -37.92
C LEU A 374 1.74 1.17 -37.64
N ARG A 375 1.23 1.81 -38.71
CA ARG A 375 0.42 3.02 -38.63
C ARG A 375 -0.89 2.86 -39.40
N ALA A 376 -2.01 3.02 -38.71
CA ALA A 376 -3.33 3.10 -39.32
C ALA A 376 -3.85 4.54 -39.31
N GLY A 377 -4.54 4.96 -40.37
CA GLY A 377 -5.00 6.34 -40.53
C GLY A 377 -3.89 7.35 -40.87
N ALA A 378 -2.75 6.91 -41.40
CA ALA A 378 -1.61 7.77 -41.68
C ALA A 378 -1.75 8.51 -43.02
N ASP A 379 -1.62 9.85 -43.00
CA ASP A 379 -1.63 10.68 -44.20
C ASP A 379 -0.34 10.51 -45.05
N THR A 380 -0.20 11.31 -46.11
CA THR A 380 1.00 11.32 -46.98
C THR A 380 2.26 11.84 -46.29
N LYS A 381 2.11 12.58 -45.19
CA LYS A 381 3.19 13.11 -44.36
C LYS A 381 3.52 12.19 -43.17
N GLY A 382 2.69 11.17 -42.92
CA GLY A 382 2.83 10.22 -41.82
C GLY A 382 2.12 10.64 -40.53
N ASN A 383 1.29 11.68 -40.55
CA ASN A 383 0.46 12.08 -39.41
C ASN A 383 -0.75 11.16 -39.29
N LEU A 384 -1.17 10.85 -38.07
CA LEU A 384 -2.31 10.00 -37.80
C LEU A 384 -3.61 10.82 -37.81
N ASN A 385 -4.63 10.31 -38.50
CA ASN A 385 -5.98 10.84 -38.52
C ASN A 385 -6.91 10.01 -37.63
N ARG A 386 -7.90 10.65 -37.01
CA ARG A 386 -8.94 9.96 -36.23
C ARG A 386 -9.86 9.12 -37.13
N GLY A 387 -10.49 8.10 -36.56
CA GLY A 387 -11.46 7.22 -37.20
C GLY A 387 -10.91 5.94 -37.82
N SER A 388 -9.59 5.67 -37.72
CA SER A 388 -8.96 4.46 -38.28
C SER A 388 -8.43 3.52 -37.20
N SER A 389 -8.62 2.23 -37.40
CA SER A 389 -8.26 1.19 -36.45
C SER A 389 -7.07 0.35 -36.89
N LEU A 390 -6.24 -0.03 -35.93
CA LEU A 390 -5.26 -1.09 -36.06
C LEU A 390 -5.78 -2.35 -35.34
N SER A 391 -5.99 -3.43 -36.08
CA SER A 391 -6.40 -4.73 -35.54
C SER A 391 -5.29 -5.75 -35.73
N VAL A 392 -4.85 -6.36 -34.63
CA VAL A 392 -3.76 -7.34 -34.62
C VAL A 392 -4.25 -8.64 -33.96
N ALA A 393 -4.55 -9.64 -34.79
CA ALA A 393 -5.05 -10.95 -34.35
C ALA A 393 -4.02 -12.05 -34.63
N GLY A 394 -3.82 -12.94 -33.65
CA GLY A 394 -2.78 -13.97 -33.69
C GLY A 394 -3.03 -15.12 -32.72
N GLY A 395 -2.37 -16.26 -32.91
CA GLY A 395 -2.33 -17.31 -31.89
C GLY A 395 -1.48 -16.89 -30.68
N SER A 396 -0.17 -16.89 -30.87
CA SER A 396 0.79 -16.23 -29.97
C SER A 396 1.39 -15.03 -30.68
N GLN A 397 1.60 -13.94 -29.96
CA GLN A 397 2.11 -12.68 -30.50
C GLN A 397 3.38 -12.26 -29.77
N THR A 398 4.42 -11.94 -30.53
CA THR A 398 5.68 -11.42 -30.01
C THR A 398 5.96 -10.08 -30.66
N ILE A 399 6.04 -9.03 -29.84
CA ILE A 399 6.28 -7.65 -30.29
C ILE A 399 7.57 -7.14 -29.65
N THR A 400 8.60 -6.94 -30.47
CA THR A 400 9.95 -6.56 -30.04
C THR A 400 10.42 -5.30 -30.77
N GLY A 401 10.89 -4.29 -30.02
CA GLY A 401 11.41 -3.03 -30.56
C GLY A 401 10.48 -2.32 -31.56
N SER A 402 9.16 -2.50 -31.44
CA SER A 402 8.20 -2.10 -32.47
C SER A 402 7.25 -0.99 -31.98
N ARG A 403 6.75 -0.18 -32.92
CA ARG A 403 5.79 0.89 -32.64
C ARG A 403 4.49 0.66 -33.40
N LEU A 404 3.39 0.59 -32.67
CA LEU A 404 2.03 0.48 -33.21
C LEU A 404 1.26 1.75 -32.86
N SER A 405 0.69 2.41 -33.87
CA SER A 405 -0.03 3.67 -33.68
C SER A 405 -1.27 3.78 -34.56
N ALA A 406 -2.38 4.22 -33.98
CA ALA A 406 -3.68 4.37 -34.65
C ALA A 406 -4.60 5.30 -33.83
N ASP A 407 -5.81 5.56 -34.34
CA ASP A 407 -6.85 6.14 -33.50
C ASP A 407 -7.26 5.14 -32.42
N LYS A 408 -7.70 3.95 -32.85
CA LYS A 408 -8.00 2.81 -31.98
C LYS A 408 -7.06 1.64 -32.27
N ILE A 409 -6.53 1.00 -31.23
CA ILE A 409 -5.72 -0.22 -31.35
C ILE A 409 -6.46 -1.38 -30.66
N ASN A 410 -6.64 -2.49 -31.38
CA ASN A 410 -7.17 -3.75 -30.86
C ASN A 410 -6.14 -4.85 -31.09
N ILE A 411 -5.63 -5.46 -30.01
CA ILE A 411 -4.69 -6.58 -30.07
C ILE A 411 -5.34 -7.78 -29.39
N SER A 412 -5.50 -8.88 -30.13
CA SER A 412 -6.09 -10.12 -29.62
C SER A 412 -5.22 -11.32 -29.93
N ALA A 413 -4.69 -11.97 -28.89
CA ALA A 413 -3.96 -13.22 -28.98
C ALA A 413 -4.75 -14.35 -28.32
N THR A 414 -4.87 -15.52 -28.96
CA THR A 414 -5.62 -16.64 -28.36
C THR A 414 -4.83 -17.37 -27.26
N ARG A 415 -3.51 -17.18 -27.18
CA ARG A 415 -2.64 -17.81 -26.17
C ARG A 415 -1.80 -16.79 -25.40
N SER A 416 -0.97 -16.03 -26.09
CA SER A 416 -0.03 -15.13 -25.40
C SER A 416 0.31 -13.91 -26.23
N LEU A 417 0.50 -12.78 -25.56
CA LEU A 417 1.11 -11.58 -26.11
C LEU A 417 2.32 -11.19 -25.26
N SER A 418 3.47 -11.06 -25.88
CA SER A 418 4.69 -10.52 -25.26
C SER A 418 5.10 -9.22 -25.94
N GLN A 419 5.12 -8.14 -25.17
CA GLN A 419 5.64 -6.83 -25.55
C GLN A 419 6.94 -6.59 -24.78
N ASP A 420 8.05 -6.40 -25.51
CA ASP A 420 9.33 -6.04 -24.89
C ASP A 420 9.37 -4.58 -24.44
N LYS A 421 10.40 -4.25 -23.67
CA LYS A 421 10.58 -2.90 -23.12
C LYS A 421 10.81 -1.79 -24.16
N ASN A 422 11.25 -2.16 -25.36
CA ASN A 422 11.51 -1.21 -26.44
C ASN A 422 10.29 -1.01 -27.36
N SER A 423 9.18 -1.68 -27.06
CA SER A 423 7.96 -1.61 -27.87
C SER A 423 6.94 -0.63 -27.28
N GLN A 424 6.17 0.00 -28.16
CA GLN A 424 5.15 0.99 -27.80
C GLN A 424 3.85 0.77 -28.56
N PHE A 425 2.74 0.77 -27.83
CA PHE A 425 1.39 0.94 -28.37
C PHE A 425 0.92 2.35 -28.04
N SER A 426 0.45 3.10 -29.04
CA SER A 426 0.01 4.49 -28.88
C SER A 426 -1.31 4.71 -29.64
N ALA A 427 -2.41 4.78 -28.89
CA ALA A 427 -3.75 5.03 -29.42
C ALA A 427 -4.20 6.48 -29.14
N MET A 428 -4.80 7.16 -30.12
CA MET A 428 -5.38 8.50 -29.94
C MET A 428 -6.79 8.49 -29.29
N THR A 429 -7.38 7.31 -29.14
CA THR A 429 -8.61 7.10 -28.37
C THR A 429 -8.42 5.88 -27.48
N ASP A 430 -8.69 4.67 -27.96
CA ASP A 430 -8.75 3.49 -27.10
C ASP A 430 -7.68 2.44 -27.48
N LEU A 431 -7.10 1.82 -26.45
CA LEU A 431 -6.23 0.66 -26.56
C LEU A 431 -6.88 -0.54 -25.87
N ASP A 432 -7.30 -1.53 -26.66
CA ASP A 432 -7.85 -2.80 -26.19
C ASP A 432 -6.83 -3.93 -26.43
N VAL A 433 -6.42 -4.62 -25.36
CA VAL A 433 -5.45 -5.72 -25.43
C VAL A 433 -6.00 -6.95 -24.70
N GLU A 434 -6.02 -8.09 -25.39
CA GLU A 434 -6.58 -9.34 -24.86
C GLU A 434 -5.71 -10.56 -25.19
N ALA A 435 -5.39 -11.37 -24.19
CA ALA A 435 -4.80 -12.71 -24.36
C ALA A 435 -4.92 -13.57 -23.11
N GLU A 436 -4.81 -14.90 -23.22
CA GLU A 436 -4.74 -15.77 -22.04
C GLU A 436 -3.54 -15.39 -21.13
N THR A 437 -2.38 -15.06 -21.70
CA THR A 437 -1.25 -14.47 -20.96
C THR A 437 -0.76 -13.18 -21.62
N LEU A 438 -0.78 -12.08 -20.86
CA LEU A 438 -0.21 -10.79 -21.25
C LEU A 438 1.12 -10.56 -20.51
N ALA A 439 2.20 -10.31 -21.27
CA ALA A 439 3.47 -9.82 -20.74
C ALA A 439 3.76 -8.45 -21.36
N LEU A 440 3.53 -7.38 -20.60
CA LEU A 440 3.66 -5.99 -21.07
C LEU A 440 4.84 -5.32 -20.38
N ASN A 441 5.99 -5.25 -21.04
CA ASN A 441 7.22 -4.66 -20.49
C ASN A 441 7.55 -3.28 -21.06
N GLY A 442 6.86 -2.86 -22.12
CA GLY A 442 7.06 -1.57 -22.79
C GLY A 442 5.99 -0.54 -22.42
N ARG A 443 5.66 0.32 -23.38
CA ARG A 443 4.65 1.37 -23.21
C ARG A 443 3.33 1.01 -23.87
N SER A 444 2.23 1.17 -23.17
CA SER A 444 0.86 0.93 -23.65
C SER A 444 0.00 2.14 -23.28
N GLU A 445 -0.21 3.04 -24.24
CA GLU A 445 -0.74 4.38 -23.97
C GLU A 445 -1.95 4.71 -24.84
N ALA A 446 -2.93 5.40 -24.23
CA ALA A 446 -4.14 5.86 -24.91
C ALA A 446 -4.60 7.25 -24.43
N ASP A 447 -5.14 8.08 -25.32
CA ASP A 447 -5.71 9.39 -24.94
C ASP A 447 -7.13 9.28 -24.33
N ASN A 448 -7.85 8.17 -24.51
CA ASN A 448 -9.07 7.88 -23.75
C ASN A 448 -8.81 6.75 -22.77
N ASP A 449 -9.08 5.50 -23.17
CA ASP A 449 -9.05 4.35 -22.27
C ASP A 449 -8.02 3.30 -22.68
N VAL A 450 -7.40 2.67 -21.69
CA VAL A 450 -6.70 1.40 -21.86
C VAL A 450 -7.52 0.29 -21.20
N THR A 451 -7.84 -0.76 -21.95
CA THR A 451 -8.48 -1.97 -21.42
C THR A 451 -7.60 -3.19 -21.64
N LEU A 452 -7.28 -3.89 -20.56
CA LEU A 452 -6.52 -5.13 -20.56
C LEU A 452 -7.40 -6.29 -20.10
N ARG A 453 -7.46 -7.37 -20.88
CA ARG A 453 -8.18 -8.61 -20.54
C ARG A 453 -7.23 -9.80 -20.61
N ALA A 454 -7.10 -10.57 -19.52
CA ALA A 454 -6.24 -11.74 -19.54
C ALA A 454 -6.63 -12.87 -18.57
N GLY A 455 -6.10 -14.07 -18.79
CA GLY A 455 -6.00 -15.07 -17.73
C GLY A 455 -4.93 -14.67 -16.72
N ARG A 456 -3.74 -14.30 -17.19
CA ARG A 456 -2.61 -13.78 -16.39
C ARG A 456 -2.01 -12.51 -17.00
N LEU A 457 -1.68 -11.53 -16.16
CA LEU A 457 -1.00 -10.30 -16.55
C LEU A 457 0.33 -10.18 -15.80
N ASN A 458 1.43 -10.03 -16.54
CA ASN A 458 2.75 -9.73 -16.01
C ASN A 458 3.24 -8.39 -16.59
N THR A 459 3.71 -7.50 -15.74
CA THR A 459 4.38 -6.25 -16.18
C THR A 459 5.80 -6.19 -15.66
N GLY A 460 6.74 -5.76 -16.51
CA GLY A 460 8.12 -5.52 -16.13
C GLY A 460 8.31 -4.18 -15.41
N THR A 461 9.47 -3.97 -14.80
CA THR A 461 9.80 -2.75 -14.04
C THR A 461 9.80 -1.47 -14.88
N GLU A 462 10.09 -1.57 -16.19
CA GLU A 462 10.05 -0.43 -17.13
C GLU A 462 8.69 -0.26 -17.81
N SER A 463 7.70 -1.10 -17.46
CA SER A 463 6.37 -1.05 -18.07
C SER A 463 5.64 0.23 -17.71
N LEU A 464 4.99 0.85 -18.71
CA LEU A 464 4.08 1.97 -18.53
C LEU A 464 2.76 1.67 -19.23
N ILE A 465 1.70 1.56 -18.45
CA ILE A 465 0.33 1.51 -18.95
C ILE A 465 -0.34 2.82 -18.55
N SER A 466 -0.78 3.62 -19.52
CA SER A 466 -1.31 4.97 -19.22
C SER A 466 -2.51 5.35 -20.08
N ALA A 467 -3.51 5.98 -19.45
CA ALA A 467 -4.67 6.52 -20.12
C ALA A 467 -4.99 7.94 -19.63
N GLN A 468 -5.37 8.87 -20.52
CA GLN A 468 -5.83 10.21 -20.09
C GLN A 468 -7.27 10.21 -19.55
N ARG A 469 -7.98 9.09 -19.63
CA ARG A 469 -9.26 8.88 -18.95
C ARG A 469 -9.16 7.67 -18.03
N ASP A 470 -9.51 6.47 -18.47
CA ASP A 470 -9.57 5.30 -17.59
C ASP A 470 -8.59 4.19 -17.97
N VAL A 471 -8.10 3.48 -16.96
CA VAL A 471 -7.45 2.18 -17.16
C VAL A 471 -8.31 1.10 -16.52
N ARG A 472 -8.69 0.09 -17.30
CA ARG A 472 -9.45 -1.09 -16.84
C ARG A 472 -8.63 -2.35 -17.04
N VAL A 473 -8.34 -3.04 -15.95
CA VAL A 473 -7.57 -4.29 -15.94
C VAL A 473 -8.49 -5.40 -15.41
N ASN A 474 -8.81 -6.37 -16.26
CA ASN A 474 -9.62 -7.54 -15.90
C ASN A 474 -8.80 -8.82 -16.14
N VAL A 475 -8.45 -9.51 -15.06
CA VAL A 475 -7.57 -10.67 -15.08
C VAL A 475 -8.26 -11.83 -14.38
N GLY A 476 -8.24 -13.04 -14.97
CA GLY A 476 -8.90 -14.21 -14.41
C GLY A 476 -8.19 -14.80 -13.19
N ASP A 477 -6.86 -14.92 -13.25
CA ASP A 477 -6.01 -15.58 -12.24
C ASP A 477 -5.14 -14.56 -11.52
N GLU A 478 -4.00 -14.17 -12.10
CA GLU A 478 -2.97 -13.39 -11.41
C GLU A 478 -2.51 -12.17 -12.20
N ALA A 479 -2.42 -11.03 -11.51
CA ALA A 479 -1.76 -9.82 -11.98
C ALA A 479 -0.48 -9.57 -11.17
N ASP A 480 0.69 -9.78 -11.77
CA ASP A 480 2.00 -9.45 -11.20
C ASP A 480 2.53 -8.13 -11.80
N LEU A 481 2.58 -7.10 -10.97
CA LEU A 481 2.68 -5.71 -11.38
C LEU A 481 3.97 -5.09 -10.85
N HIS A 482 4.94 -4.81 -11.72
CA HIS A 482 6.23 -4.21 -11.33
C HIS A 482 6.45 -2.81 -11.93
N GLY A 483 5.71 -2.46 -12.97
CA GLY A 483 5.80 -1.16 -13.63
C GLY A 483 4.79 -0.14 -13.11
N ARG A 484 4.46 0.86 -13.93
CA ARG A 484 3.49 1.90 -13.59
C ARG A 484 2.21 1.78 -14.41
N ILE A 485 1.08 1.79 -13.70
CA ILE A 485 -0.27 1.87 -14.29
C ILE A 485 -0.91 3.18 -13.81
N THR A 486 -1.17 4.09 -14.75
CA THR A 486 -1.70 5.43 -14.47
C THR A 486 -2.96 5.74 -15.27
N ALA A 487 -4.02 6.12 -14.58
CA ALA A 487 -5.23 6.68 -15.19
C ALA A 487 -5.40 8.13 -14.72
N THR A 488 -5.57 9.10 -15.62
CA THR A 488 -5.84 10.49 -15.23
C THR A 488 -7.23 10.65 -14.58
N ARG A 489 -8.17 9.72 -14.81
CA ARG A 489 -9.47 9.67 -14.13
C ARG A 489 -9.60 8.44 -13.25
N ASP A 490 -10.08 7.31 -13.76
CA ASP A 490 -10.38 6.15 -12.90
C ASP A 490 -9.50 4.94 -13.25
N LEU A 491 -8.96 4.27 -12.23
CA LEU A 491 -8.25 2.99 -12.35
C LEU A 491 -9.11 1.89 -11.74
N THR A 492 -9.50 0.90 -12.55
CA THR A 492 -10.19 -0.30 -12.06
C THR A 492 -9.34 -1.53 -12.33
N LEU A 493 -9.11 -2.34 -11.30
CA LEU A 493 -8.37 -3.59 -11.39
C LEU A 493 -9.16 -4.72 -10.72
N SER A 494 -9.36 -5.83 -11.43
CA SER A 494 -9.98 -7.05 -10.92
C SER A 494 -9.10 -8.25 -11.27
N ALA A 495 -8.72 -9.05 -10.27
CA ALA A 495 -7.98 -10.31 -10.46
C ALA A 495 -8.19 -11.26 -9.29
N ALA A 496 -8.06 -12.59 -9.43
CA ALA A 496 -8.09 -13.47 -8.26
C ALA A 496 -6.91 -13.17 -7.31
N LYS A 497 -5.71 -12.94 -7.86
CA LYS A 497 -4.51 -12.54 -7.12
C LYS A 497 -3.88 -11.29 -7.72
N VAL A 498 -3.48 -10.36 -6.86
CA VAL A 498 -2.75 -9.15 -7.25
C VAL A 498 -1.47 -9.07 -6.43
N SER A 499 -0.33 -9.11 -7.12
CA SER A 499 1.00 -8.81 -6.58
C SER A 499 1.43 -7.46 -7.13
N ASN A 500 1.41 -6.41 -6.30
CA ASN A 500 1.84 -5.07 -6.69
C ASN A 500 3.19 -4.73 -6.06
N LYS A 501 4.22 -4.58 -6.89
CA LYS A 501 5.55 -4.06 -6.56
C LYS A 501 5.85 -2.73 -7.25
N GLY A 502 4.98 -2.32 -8.17
CA GLY A 502 5.08 -1.08 -8.94
C GLY A 502 4.15 0.01 -8.42
N GLU A 503 3.62 0.82 -9.32
CA GLU A 503 2.73 1.94 -9.00
C GLU A 503 1.37 1.82 -9.69
N LEU A 504 0.30 1.86 -8.91
CA LEU A 504 -1.08 1.96 -9.37
C LEU A 504 -1.62 3.34 -8.97
N ARG A 505 -1.85 4.23 -9.93
CA ARG A 505 -2.28 5.62 -9.66
C ARG A 505 -3.54 5.99 -10.43
N ALA A 506 -4.56 6.45 -9.71
CA ALA A 506 -5.77 7.06 -10.27
C ALA A 506 -5.81 8.56 -9.99
N GLY A 507 -6.05 9.37 -11.03
CA GLY A 507 -6.21 10.82 -10.92
C GLY A 507 -7.56 11.26 -10.36
N ARG A 508 -8.49 10.32 -10.16
CA ARG A 508 -9.75 10.48 -9.42
C ARG A 508 -9.99 9.26 -8.54
N ASN A 509 -10.68 8.22 -9.03
CA ASN A 509 -11.06 7.07 -8.20
C ASN A 509 -10.25 5.81 -8.53
N GLY A 510 -9.78 5.12 -7.51
CA GLY A 510 -9.18 3.80 -7.63
C GLY A 510 -10.11 2.71 -7.09
N ARG A 511 -10.29 1.62 -7.85
CA ARG A 511 -11.05 0.44 -7.42
C ARG A 511 -10.26 -0.83 -7.67
N LEU A 512 -9.99 -1.60 -6.61
CA LEU A 512 -9.29 -2.88 -6.69
C LEU A 512 -10.16 -3.98 -6.09
N GLU A 513 -10.41 -5.04 -6.86
CA GLU A 513 -11.10 -6.24 -6.40
C GLU A 513 -10.22 -7.48 -6.56
N SER A 514 -10.03 -8.25 -5.49
CA SER A 514 -9.30 -9.52 -5.58
C SER A 514 -9.72 -10.57 -4.54
N GLN A 515 -9.16 -11.78 -4.60
CA GLN A 515 -9.21 -12.72 -3.48
C GLN A 515 -7.98 -12.55 -2.58
N GLN A 516 -6.83 -12.25 -3.18
CA GLN A 516 -5.58 -11.97 -2.49
C GLN A 516 -4.92 -10.72 -3.06
N LEU A 517 -4.60 -9.77 -2.21
CA LEU A 517 -3.79 -8.60 -2.53
C LEU A 517 -2.50 -8.64 -1.72
N ASN A 518 -1.36 -8.68 -2.40
CA ASN A 518 -0.05 -8.42 -1.83
C ASN A 518 0.49 -7.11 -2.40
N ASN A 519 0.49 -6.06 -1.58
CA ASN A 519 1.00 -4.75 -1.96
C ASN A 519 2.34 -4.48 -1.29
N GLN A 520 3.40 -4.44 -2.09
CA GLN A 520 4.75 -3.98 -1.73
C GLN A 520 5.10 -2.64 -2.40
N GLY A 521 4.30 -2.21 -3.38
CA GLY A 521 4.46 -0.95 -4.11
C GLY A 521 3.49 0.14 -3.64
N VAL A 522 3.03 0.95 -4.59
CA VAL A 522 2.10 2.07 -4.33
C VAL A 522 0.75 1.79 -4.97
N ILE A 523 -0.32 1.98 -4.20
CA ILE A 523 -1.71 2.07 -4.66
C ILE A 523 -2.28 3.39 -4.17
N GLN A 524 -2.63 4.30 -5.09
CA GLN A 524 -3.05 5.65 -4.75
C GLN A 524 -4.17 6.17 -5.64
N ALA A 525 -5.17 6.80 -5.03
CA ALA A 525 -6.18 7.62 -5.72
C ALA A 525 -6.15 9.08 -5.25
N GLN A 526 -6.41 10.02 -6.16
CA GLN A 526 -6.53 11.46 -5.84
C GLN A 526 -7.91 11.88 -5.30
N ALA A 527 -8.89 10.99 -5.35
CA ALA A 527 -10.16 11.09 -4.63
C ALA A 527 -10.32 9.79 -3.83
N ASN A 528 -11.36 8.99 -4.10
CA ASN A 528 -11.65 7.79 -3.32
C ASN A 528 -10.85 6.57 -3.80
N GLN A 529 -10.33 5.79 -2.85
CA GLN A 529 -9.74 4.48 -3.09
C GLN A 529 -10.60 3.41 -2.42
N THR A 530 -11.13 2.48 -3.21
CA THR A 530 -11.85 1.31 -2.69
C THR A 530 -11.04 0.05 -2.96
N VAL A 531 -10.82 -0.76 -1.93
CA VAL A 531 -10.14 -2.06 -2.03
C VAL A 531 -11.02 -3.13 -1.41
N LYS A 532 -11.42 -4.11 -2.21
CA LYS A 532 -12.15 -5.29 -1.75
C LYS A 532 -11.33 -6.54 -2.01
N ALA A 533 -10.90 -7.23 -0.95
CA ALA A 533 -10.15 -8.48 -1.12
C ALA A 533 -10.36 -9.48 0.01
N GLY A 534 -10.36 -10.79 -0.29
CA GLY A 534 -10.42 -11.80 0.78
C GLY A 534 -9.29 -11.66 1.80
N LYS A 535 -8.04 -11.56 1.33
CA LYS A 535 -6.85 -11.30 2.14
C LYS A 535 -6.04 -10.14 1.59
N ILE A 536 -5.65 -9.22 2.46
CA ILE A 536 -4.75 -8.09 2.15
C ILE A 536 -3.47 -8.24 2.97
N VAL A 537 -2.33 -8.20 2.29
CA VAL A 537 -1.01 -8.00 2.89
C VAL A 537 -0.45 -6.71 2.31
N ASN A 538 -0.36 -5.67 3.15
CA ASN A 538 0.15 -4.36 2.76
C ASN A 538 1.50 -4.11 3.43
N GLY A 539 2.60 -4.33 2.69
CA GLY A 539 3.96 -3.89 3.06
C GLY A 539 4.38 -2.57 2.42
N GLY A 540 3.65 -2.10 1.39
CA GLY A 540 3.89 -0.84 0.68
C GLY A 540 2.98 0.31 1.15
N SER A 541 2.52 1.12 0.20
CA SER A 541 1.59 2.24 0.45
C SER A 541 0.24 1.97 -0.21
N LEU A 542 -0.84 2.07 0.58
CA LEU A 542 -2.23 2.10 0.13
C LEU A 542 -2.88 3.40 0.61
N SER A 543 -3.23 4.30 -0.30
CA SER A 543 -3.70 5.64 0.08
C SER A 543 -4.77 6.26 -0.81
N ALA A 544 -5.48 7.24 -0.23
CA ALA A 544 -6.44 8.11 -0.90
C ALA A 544 -6.23 9.57 -0.50
N GLN A 545 -6.52 10.53 -1.38
CA GLN A 545 -6.58 11.94 -1.00
C GLN A 545 -8.00 12.39 -0.55
N ASP A 546 -9.03 11.57 -0.75
CA ASP A 546 -10.32 11.73 -0.07
C ASP A 546 -10.51 10.58 0.92
N THR A 547 -11.41 9.63 0.62
CA THR A 547 -11.75 8.51 1.50
C THR A 547 -11.06 7.22 1.04
N LEU A 548 -10.56 6.44 2.00
CA LEU A 548 -10.08 5.08 1.77
C LEU A 548 -11.04 4.07 2.39
N ASP A 549 -11.69 3.28 1.54
CA ASP A 549 -12.60 2.21 1.95
C ASP A 549 -11.95 0.85 1.68
N VAL A 550 -11.83 0.03 2.73
CA VAL A 550 -11.25 -1.32 2.63
C VAL A 550 -12.22 -2.37 3.18
N GLU A 551 -12.56 -3.35 2.35
CA GLU A 551 -13.35 -4.52 2.73
C GLU A 551 -12.48 -5.78 2.58
N ALA A 552 -12.29 -6.53 3.67
CA ALA A 552 -11.55 -7.78 3.63
C ALA A 552 -12.03 -8.83 4.63
N ALA A 553 -11.57 -10.08 4.49
CA ALA A 553 -11.66 -11.04 5.59
C ALA A 553 -10.47 -10.89 6.54
N SER A 554 -9.26 -10.75 6.00
CA SER A 554 -8.05 -10.48 6.80
C SER A 554 -7.19 -9.38 6.18
N LEU A 555 -6.62 -8.53 7.03
CA LEU A 555 -5.72 -7.44 6.64
C LEU A 555 -4.50 -7.44 7.55
N SER A 556 -3.32 -7.67 6.99
CA SER A 556 -2.02 -7.43 7.66
C SER A 556 -1.39 -6.18 7.07
N ASN A 557 -1.16 -5.17 7.91
CA ASN A 557 -0.56 -3.91 7.53
C ASN A 557 0.82 -3.77 8.17
N GLY A 558 1.87 -3.93 7.37
CA GLY A 558 3.26 -3.64 7.74
C GLY A 558 3.82 -2.36 7.09
N GLY A 559 3.05 -1.73 6.18
CA GLY A 559 3.39 -0.47 5.51
C GLY A 559 2.43 0.67 5.88
N TRP A 560 2.22 1.59 4.94
CA TRP A 560 1.32 2.74 5.10
C TRP A 560 -0.07 2.42 4.55
N LEU A 561 -1.10 2.63 5.36
CA LEU A 561 -2.50 2.60 4.95
C LEU A 561 -3.19 3.86 5.48
N GLY A 562 -3.67 4.74 4.59
CA GLY A 562 -4.31 5.96 5.08
C GLY A 562 -4.86 6.94 4.06
N ALA A 563 -5.58 7.95 4.55
CA ALA A 563 -6.23 8.95 3.70
C ALA A 563 -6.17 10.37 4.27
N ARG A 564 -6.42 11.37 3.41
CA ARG A 564 -6.52 12.80 3.79
C ARG A 564 -7.91 13.23 4.29
N LYS A 565 -8.93 12.38 4.13
CA LYS A 565 -10.21 12.50 4.85
C LYS A 565 -10.39 11.23 5.65
N ASP A 566 -11.46 10.49 5.42
CA ASP A 566 -11.83 9.36 6.25
C ASP A 566 -11.19 8.05 5.79
N VAL A 567 -10.95 7.17 6.75
CA VAL A 567 -10.58 5.77 6.51
C VAL A 567 -11.66 4.88 7.11
N SER A 568 -12.21 3.97 6.31
CA SER A 568 -13.17 2.96 6.73
C SER A 568 -12.63 1.57 6.45
N LEU A 569 -12.42 0.78 7.51
CA LEU A 569 -11.99 -0.60 7.42
C LEU A 569 -13.10 -1.53 7.91
N ASN A 570 -13.56 -2.43 7.05
CA ASN A 570 -14.46 -3.51 7.39
C ASN A 570 -13.77 -4.85 7.13
N VAL A 571 -13.23 -5.46 8.20
CA VAL A 571 -12.38 -6.66 8.12
C VAL A 571 -13.00 -7.80 8.92
N THR A 572 -13.56 -8.85 8.30
CA THR A 572 -14.42 -9.78 9.07
C THR A 572 -13.69 -10.57 10.16
N ASP A 573 -12.41 -10.91 9.98
CA ASP A 573 -11.70 -11.85 10.84
C ASP A 573 -10.60 -11.15 11.65
N LEU A 574 -9.54 -10.65 11.00
CA LEU A 574 -8.38 -10.09 11.66
C LEU A 574 -7.84 -8.86 10.92
N LEU A 575 -7.76 -7.74 11.64
CA LEU A 575 -6.94 -6.60 11.31
C LEU A 575 -5.68 -6.64 12.18
N ASN A 576 -4.53 -6.88 11.56
CA ASN A 576 -3.23 -6.86 12.20
C ASN A 576 -2.42 -5.66 11.69
N VAL A 577 -2.04 -4.75 12.59
CA VAL A 577 -1.11 -3.65 12.31
C VAL A 577 0.23 -3.98 12.93
N ASP A 578 1.17 -4.42 12.10
CA ASP A 578 2.51 -4.85 12.51
C ASP A 578 3.30 -3.68 13.14
N ALA A 579 4.45 -3.95 13.76
CA ALA A 579 5.25 -2.94 14.46
C ALA A 579 5.70 -1.76 13.56
N SER A 580 5.92 -2.01 12.26
CA SER A 580 6.22 -0.98 11.25
C SER A 580 4.96 -0.41 10.57
N GLY A 581 3.80 -1.01 10.82
CA GLY A 581 2.53 -0.66 10.21
C GLY A 581 2.02 0.68 10.71
N VAL A 582 1.54 1.50 9.76
CA VAL A 582 0.86 2.76 10.05
C VAL A 582 -0.52 2.73 9.44
N LEU A 583 -1.52 2.96 10.29
CA LEU A 583 -2.89 3.28 9.90
C LEU A 583 -3.15 4.76 10.20
N PHE A 584 -3.50 5.55 9.19
CA PHE A 584 -3.58 7.00 9.34
C PHE A 584 -4.79 7.62 8.64
N SER A 585 -5.46 8.54 9.32
CA SER A 585 -6.57 9.33 8.78
C SER A 585 -6.42 10.80 9.18
N ASP A 586 -6.45 11.74 8.23
CA ASP A 586 -6.56 13.18 8.54
C ASP A 586 -8.01 13.53 9.00
N GLY A 587 -9.00 12.66 8.71
CA GLY A 587 -10.39 12.76 9.17
C GLY A 587 -10.73 11.68 10.18
N ASN A 588 -11.91 11.10 10.05
CA ASN A 588 -12.39 10.03 10.92
C ASN A 588 -11.75 8.68 10.53
N LEU A 589 -11.50 7.85 11.53
CA LEU A 589 -10.99 6.49 11.34
C LEU A 589 -11.99 5.50 11.95
N ASN A 590 -12.63 4.74 11.08
CA ASN A 590 -13.64 3.75 11.46
C ASN A 590 -13.11 2.35 11.19
N ILE A 591 -13.00 1.54 12.24
CA ILE A 591 -12.53 0.16 12.18
C ILE A 591 -13.64 -0.74 12.70
N ARG A 592 -14.12 -1.63 11.83
CA ARG A 592 -14.97 -2.76 12.19
C ARG A 592 -14.22 -4.04 11.87
N THR A 593 -13.92 -4.85 12.89
CA THR A 593 -13.19 -6.10 12.67
C THR A 593 -13.65 -7.26 13.56
N GLY A 594 -13.28 -8.50 13.24
CA GLY A 594 -13.41 -9.61 14.18
C GLY A 594 -12.42 -9.44 15.35
N GLN A 595 -11.15 -9.33 15.01
CA GLN A 595 -10.05 -9.07 15.94
C GLN A 595 -9.22 -7.88 15.47
N PHE A 596 -8.84 -7.01 16.41
CA PHE A 596 -7.91 -5.92 16.16
C PHE A 596 -6.62 -6.16 16.96
N LEU A 597 -5.52 -6.44 16.25
CA LEU A 597 -4.19 -6.57 16.84
C LEU A 597 -3.33 -5.38 16.41
N LEU A 598 -2.86 -4.61 17.38
CA LEU A 598 -2.08 -3.40 17.15
C LEU A 598 -0.70 -3.50 17.80
N ALA A 599 0.34 -3.56 16.97
CA ALA A 599 1.75 -3.45 17.38
C ALA A 599 2.39 -2.11 16.97
N GLY A 600 1.95 -1.54 15.84
CA GLY A 600 2.46 -0.28 15.30
C GLY A 600 1.67 0.98 15.71
N LEU A 601 1.42 1.85 14.73
CA LEU A 601 0.70 3.12 14.91
C LEU A 601 -0.67 3.07 14.25
N THR A 602 -1.69 3.46 14.99
CA THR A 602 -3.01 3.79 14.46
C THR A 602 -3.42 5.19 14.93
N GLN A 603 -3.67 6.09 13.99
CA GLN A 603 -3.97 7.49 14.28
C GLN A 603 -5.08 8.04 13.38
N GLY A 604 -6.09 8.65 13.99
CA GLY A 604 -7.01 9.59 13.33
C GLY A 604 -6.79 11.00 13.87
N LEU A 605 -6.75 12.02 13.00
CA LEU A 605 -6.81 13.41 13.46
C LEU A 605 -8.25 13.84 13.82
N GLY A 606 -9.25 13.15 13.27
CA GLY A 606 -10.63 13.20 13.75
C GLY A 606 -10.97 12.05 14.71
N ASP A 607 -12.24 11.64 14.71
CA ASP A 607 -12.73 10.60 15.62
C ASP A 607 -12.14 9.23 15.26
N VAL A 608 -11.83 8.43 16.28
CA VAL A 608 -11.39 7.04 16.11
C VAL A 608 -12.42 6.10 16.72
N THR A 609 -13.09 5.32 15.89
CA THR A 609 -14.04 4.29 16.34
C THR A 609 -13.52 2.90 16.00
N VAL A 610 -13.32 2.05 17.01
CA VAL A 610 -12.94 0.65 16.84
C VAL A 610 -14.01 -0.25 17.44
N SER A 611 -14.63 -1.07 16.60
CA SER A 611 -15.59 -2.10 16.99
C SER A 611 -15.05 -3.48 16.60
N ALA A 612 -14.78 -4.33 17.60
CA ALA A 612 -14.31 -5.69 17.37
C ALA A 612 -14.91 -6.70 18.35
N ALA A 613 -14.69 -8.00 18.15
CA ALA A 613 -14.91 -8.98 19.22
C ALA A 613 -13.76 -8.91 20.25
N ASP A 614 -12.53 -8.83 19.75
CA ASP A 614 -11.31 -8.67 20.56
C ASP A 614 -10.49 -7.45 20.11
N ILE A 615 -10.08 -6.61 21.06
CA ILE A 615 -9.10 -5.54 20.84
C ILE A 615 -7.84 -5.87 21.66
N THR A 616 -6.70 -6.01 20.99
CA THR A 616 -5.39 -6.22 21.63
C THR A 616 -4.40 -5.18 21.14
N THR A 617 -3.93 -4.32 22.05
CA THR A 617 -2.80 -3.41 21.78
C THR A 617 -1.56 -3.95 22.49
N LEU A 618 -0.41 -3.94 21.82
CA LEU A 618 0.85 -4.48 22.34
C LEU A 618 1.73 -3.38 22.95
N SER A 619 2.77 -3.80 23.68
CA SER A 619 3.78 -2.87 24.20
C SER A 619 4.43 -2.08 23.05
N GLY A 620 4.65 -0.79 23.26
CA GLY A 620 5.20 0.14 22.25
C GLY A 620 4.20 0.63 21.19
N SER A 621 3.02 0.03 21.12
CA SER A 621 1.98 0.46 20.18
C SER A 621 1.35 1.81 20.56
N LYS A 622 0.76 2.48 19.56
CA LYS A 622 0.09 3.78 19.73
C LYS A 622 -1.26 3.78 19.02
N LEU A 623 -2.32 4.00 19.79
CA LEU A 623 -3.68 4.24 19.31
C LEU A 623 -4.08 5.67 19.68
N LEU A 624 -4.19 6.55 18.68
CA LEU A 624 -4.29 7.99 18.89
C LEU A 624 -5.51 8.58 18.16
N SER A 625 -6.22 9.48 18.82
CA SER A 625 -7.26 10.32 18.20
C SER A 625 -6.99 11.80 18.50
N GLY A 626 -7.11 12.65 17.47
CA GLY A 626 -7.13 14.10 17.60
C GLY A 626 -8.50 14.68 18.00
N ALA A 627 -9.50 13.82 18.19
CA ALA A 627 -10.84 14.15 18.68
C ALA A 627 -11.32 13.06 19.65
N ASP A 628 -12.54 12.54 19.49
CA ASP A 628 -13.08 11.51 20.38
C ASP A 628 -12.65 10.10 19.94
N MET A 629 -12.49 9.20 20.91
CA MET A 629 -12.17 7.80 20.67
C MET A 629 -13.17 6.87 21.35
N VAL A 630 -13.65 5.89 20.59
CA VAL A 630 -14.56 4.85 21.10
C VAL A 630 -13.99 3.47 20.76
N LEU A 631 -13.69 2.69 21.80
CA LEU A 631 -13.30 1.30 21.71
C LEU A 631 -14.44 0.42 22.22
N THR A 632 -14.95 -0.47 21.39
CA THR A 632 -16.03 -1.39 21.74
C THR A 632 -15.65 -2.82 21.38
N ALA A 633 -15.55 -3.70 22.38
CA ALA A 633 -15.29 -5.11 22.17
C ALA A 633 -15.84 -6.00 23.29
N ASP A 634 -15.96 -7.30 23.04
CA ASP A 634 -16.28 -8.24 24.12
C ASP A 634 -15.09 -8.32 25.11
N SER A 635 -13.87 -8.46 24.56
CA SER A 635 -12.63 -8.51 25.33
C SER A 635 -11.63 -7.44 24.86
N LEU A 636 -11.06 -6.72 25.82
CA LEU A 636 -9.99 -5.74 25.59
C LEU A 636 -8.74 -6.12 26.37
N ALA A 637 -7.61 -6.21 25.68
CA ALA A 637 -6.28 -6.35 26.26
C ALA A 637 -5.44 -5.14 25.85
N LEU A 638 -5.27 -4.17 26.75
CA LEU A 638 -4.62 -2.89 26.43
C LEU A 638 -3.20 -2.81 27.00
N ALA A 639 -2.25 -2.55 26.11
CA ALA A 639 -0.88 -2.12 26.40
C ALA A 639 -0.48 -0.91 25.53
N GLY A 640 0.73 -0.39 25.71
CA GLY A 640 1.18 0.78 24.96
C GLY A 640 0.36 2.04 25.28
N LEU A 641 0.29 2.97 24.34
CA LEU A 641 -0.40 4.25 24.49
C LEU A 641 -1.77 4.23 23.80
N VAL A 642 -2.82 4.55 24.56
CA VAL A 642 -4.17 4.84 24.06
C VAL A 642 -4.52 6.28 24.47
N SER A 643 -4.71 7.17 23.49
CA SER A 643 -4.83 8.60 23.75
C SER A 643 -5.87 9.25 22.86
N ALA A 644 -6.76 10.05 23.46
CA ALA A 644 -7.70 10.91 22.75
C ALA A 644 -7.52 12.38 23.17
N ASP A 645 -7.52 13.29 22.21
CA ASP A 645 -7.55 14.73 22.51
C ASP A 645 -8.95 15.17 23.00
N GLY A 646 -10.00 14.40 22.71
CA GLY A 646 -11.36 14.59 23.21
C GLY A 646 -11.73 13.64 24.36
N GLN A 647 -12.89 13.00 24.24
CA GLN A 647 -13.36 11.93 25.13
C GLN A 647 -12.83 10.57 24.67
N LEU A 648 -12.43 9.72 25.61
CA LEU A 648 -12.14 8.30 25.37
C LEU A 648 -13.20 7.43 26.07
N SER A 649 -13.90 6.59 25.31
CA SER A 649 -14.83 5.58 25.81
C SER A 649 -14.32 4.18 25.52
N ILE A 650 -14.20 3.36 26.56
CA ILE A 650 -13.81 1.95 26.51
C ILE A 650 -15.01 1.12 26.97
N ASN A 651 -15.58 0.34 26.07
CA ASN A 651 -16.81 -0.42 26.30
C ASN A 651 -16.58 -1.91 26.05
N GLY A 652 -16.98 -2.76 27.00
CA GLY A 652 -16.89 -4.21 26.80
C GLY A 652 -17.39 -5.07 27.95
N LYS A 653 -17.09 -6.37 27.88
CA LYS A 653 -17.38 -7.31 28.98
C LYS A 653 -16.18 -7.45 29.89
N THR A 654 -15.00 -7.63 29.32
CA THR A 654 -13.74 -7.78 30.06
C THR A 654 -12.67 -6.82 29.57
N LEU A 655 -11.96 -6.20 30.50
CA LEU A 655 -10.79 -5.36 30.22
C LEU A 655 -9.62 -5.87 31.05
N ARG A 656 -8.48 -6.10 30.40
CA ARG A 656 -7.20 -6.37 31.05
C ARG A 656 -6.14 -5.42 30.56
N MET A 657 -5.44 -4.79 31.50
CA MET A 657 -4.35 -3.88 31.17
C MET A 657 -3.01 -4.42 31.61
N SER A 658 -1.96 -4.05 30.88
CA SER A 658 -0.58 -4.31 31.29
C SER A 658 -0.04 -3.19 32.16
N ASP A 659 1.01 -3.47 32.95
CA ASP A 659 1.62 -2.47 33.83
C ASP A 659 2.25 -1.28 33.05
N GLY A 660 2.63 -1.50 31.78
CA GLY A 660 3.15 -0.45 30.89
C GLY A 660 2.08 0.25 30.04
N ALA A 661 0.80 0.00 30.29
CA ALA A 661 -0.28 0.67 29.56
C ALA A 661 -0.45 2.12 30.03
N TYR A 662 -0.68 3.02 29.08
CA TYR A 662 -0.97 4.43 29.34
C TYR A 662 -2.23 4.84 28.60
N VAL A 663 -3.28 5.17 29.34
CA VAL A 663 -4.59 5.54 28.81
C VAL A 663 -4.91 6.97 29.22
N GLN A 664 -5.11 7.86 28.24
CA GLN A 664 -5.40 9.26 28.53
C GLN A 664 -6.47 9.89 27.64
N ALA A 665 -7.12 10.91 28.18
CA ALA A 665 -8.06 11.76 27.46
C ALA A 665 -8.04 13.19 28.00
N GLN A 666 -8.14 14.23 27.16
CA GLN A 666 -8.18 15.59 27.69
C GLN A 666 -9.51 15.90 28.40
N ASN A 667 -10.64 15.48 27.82
CA ASN A 667 -11.97 15.87 28.33
C ASN A 667 -12.57 14.88 29.33
N ALA A 668 -12.71 13.61 28.95
CA ALA A 668 -13.32 12.59 29.80
C ALA A 668 -12.85 11.21 29.40
N LEU A 669 -12.76 10.33 30.38
CA LEU A 669 -12.40 8.94 30.21
C LEU A 669 -13.48 8.05 30.84
N ALA A 670 -14.16 7.27 30.01
CA ALA A 670 -15.21 6.36 30.45
C ALA A 670 -14.82 4.91 30.19
N VAL A 671 -14.80 4.09 31.24
CA VAL A 671 -14.50 2.67 31.20
C VAL A 671 -15.75 1.92 31.65
N ASN A 672 -16.48 1.35 30.70
CA ASN A 672 -17.77 0.69 30.90
C ASN A 672 -17.62 -0.81 30.63
N ILE A 673 -17.38 -1.60 31.67
CA ILE A 673 -16.99 -3.00 31.60
C ILE A 673 -17.97 -3.87 32.38
N SER A 674 -18.85 -4.60 31.68
CA SER A 674 -20.01 -5.23 32.34
C SER A 674 -19.68 -6.45 33.21
N HIS A 675 -18.48 -7.02 33.13
CA HIS A 675 -18.10 -8.22 33.91
C HIS A 675 -16.88 -7.98 34.80
N SER A 676 -15.68 -7.87 34.23
CA SER A 676 -14.45 -7.72 35.02
C SER A 676 -13.44 -6.79 34.35
N ALA A 677 -12.95 -5.81 35.11
CA ALA A 677 -11.93 -4.86 34.70
C ALA A 677 -10.67 -4.98 35.59
N GLU A 678 -9.59 -5.50 35.03
CA GLU A 678 -8.25 -5.52 35.62
C GLU A 678 -7.46 -4.29 35.15
N LEU A 679 -7.47 -3.25 35.97
CA LEU A 679 -6.93 -1.93 35.66
C LEU A 679 -5.51 -1.80 36.21
N ARG A 680 -4.53 -1.67 35.31
CA ARG A 680 -3.10 -1.53 35.59
C ARG A 680 -2.51 -0.39 34.76
N GLY A 681 -1.27 0.02 35.08
CA GLY A 681 -0.61 1.12 34.38
C GLY A 681 -1.15 2.48 34.81
N VAL A 682 -1.36 3.39 33.85
CA VAL A 682 -1.74 4.78 34.12
C VAL A 682 -3.04 5.15 33.43
N PHE A 683 -3.90 5.82 34.18
CA PHE A 683 -5.04 6.58 33.66
C PHE A 683 -4.88 8.07 33.97
N HIS A 684 -5.06 8.91 32.95
CA HIS A 684 -4.95 10.35 33.10
C HIS A 684 -6.03 11.09 32.32
N THR A 685 -6.72 12.02 32.97
CA THR A 685 -7.60 12.98 32.29
C THR A 685 -7.69 14.30 33.04
N LEU A 686 -7.94 15.42 32.35
CA LEU A 686 -8.19 16.70 33.01
C LEU A 686 -9.64 16.83 33.50
N GLY A 687 -10.57 16.05 32.94
CA GLY A 687 -11.97 16.05 33.35
C GLY A 687 -12.37 14.85 34.20
N THR A 688 -13.43 14.14 33.79
CA THR A 688 -13.99 13.04 34.58
C THR A 688 -13.44 11.69 34.12
N LEU A 689 -12.89 10.93 35.06
CA LEU A 689 -12.62 9.51 34.93
C LEU A 689 -13.78 8.71 35.54
N SER A 690 -14.44 7.89 34.73
CA SER A 690 -15.55 7.05 35.18
C SER A 690 -15.26 5.57 34.96
N PHE A 691 -15.49 4.77 36.01
CA PHE A 691 -15.46 3.31 35.96
C PHE A 691 -16.87 2.81 36.24
N SER A 692 -17.46 2.06 35.31
CA SER A 692 -18.75 1.38 35.51
C SER A 692 -18.65 -0.10 35.18
N GLY A 693 -19.19 -0.99 36.03
CA GLY A 693 -19.05 -2.42 35.78
C GLY A 693 -19.48 -3.37 36.90
N GLY A 694 -19.23 -4.67 36.71
CA GLY A 694 -19.42 -5.69 37.75
C GLY A 694 -18.27 -5.64 38.76
N GLU A 695 -17.17 -6.30 38.41
CA GLU A 695 -15.93 -6.37 39.19
C GLU A 695 -14.90 -5.36 38.66
N VAL A 696 -14.37 -4.51 39.54
CA VAL A 696 -13.28 -3.57 39.23
C VAL A 696 -12.10 -3.86 40.16
N ASP A 697 -11.02 -4.41 39.60
CA ASP A 697 -9.72 -4.57 40.26
C ASP A 697 -8.78 -3.45 39.79
N HIS A 698 -8.63 -2.44 40.66
CA HIS A 698 -7.85 -1.24 40.40
C HIS A 698 -6.46 -1.30 41.05
N GLN A 699 -5.45 -1.55 40.23
CA GLN A 699 -4.02 -1.57 40.60
C GLN A 699 -3.25 -0.41 39.95
N ALA A 700 -3.93 0.40 39.14
CA ALA A 700 -3.34 1.48 38.35
C ALA A 700 -3.05 2.75 39.18
N GLN A 701 -2.31 3.68 38.56
CA GLN A 701 -2.26 5.08 38.96
C GLN A 701 -3.29 5.86 38.14
N SER A 702 -4.31 6.39 38.81
CA SER A 702 -5.40 7.15 38.19
C SER A 702 -5.41 8.58 38.69
N THR A 703 -5.33 9.53 37.76
CA THR A 703 -5.38 10.97 38.03
C THR A 703 -6.49 11.62 37.21
N ALA A 704 -7.37 12.39 37.85
CA ALA A 704 -8.46 13.08 37.17
C ALA A 704 -8.93 14.34 37.92
N GLY A 705 -9.62 15.25 37.23
CA GLY A 705 -10.34 16.35 37.88
C GLY A 705 -11.51 15.84 38.75
N ARG A 706 -12.16 14.77 38.31
CA ARG A 706 -13.19 14.03 39.06
C ARG A 706 -13.08 12.53 38.79
N ILE A 707 -13.31 11.71 39.81
CA ILE A 707 -13.49 10.25 39.65
C ILE A 707 -14.92 9.88 40.03
N SER A 708 -15.57 9.05 39.21
CA SER A 708 -16.85 8.42 39.53
C SER A 708 -16.76 6.92 39.33
N VAL A 709 -17.09 6.14 40.35
CA VAL A 709 -17.09 4.67 40.27
C VAL A 709 -18.49 4.16 40.57
N ASN A 710 -19.02 3.32 39.69
CA ASN A 710 -20.26 2.59 39.89
C ASN A 710 -20.03 1.11 39.58
N ALA A 711 -19.76 0.32 40.61
CA ALA A 711 -19.39 -1.09 40.46
C ALA A 711 -20.27 -2.01 41.34
N GLU A 712 -20.35 -3.30 41.06
CA GLU A 712 -20.84 -4.26 42.07
C GLU A 712 -19.78 -4.42 43.16
N HIS A 713 -18.52 -4.59 42.73
CA HIS A 713 -17.38 -4.83 43.59
C HIS A 713 -16.20 -3.98 43.15
N LEU A 714 -15.58 -3.26 44.10
CA LEU A 714 -14.38 -2.47 43.87
C LEU A 714 -13.25 -2.97 44.78
N ALA A 715 -12.23 -3.59 44.21
CA ALA A 715 -10.94 -3.79 44.86
C ALA A 715 -9.98 -2.71 44.38
N ASN A 716 -9.41 -1.94 45.30
CA ASN A 716 -8.40 -0.94 44.96
C ASN A 716 -7.13 -1.20 45.77
N SER A 717 -6.06 -1.55 45.07
CA SER A 717 -4.70 -1.63 45.59
C SER A 717 -3.76 -0.58 44.96
N GLY A 718 -4.26 0.21 44.01
CA GLY A 718 -3.54 1.29 43.33
C GLY A 718 -3.73 2.68 43.96
N LEU A 719 -3.55 3.72 43.15
CA LEU A 719 -3.72 5.12 43.53
C LEU A 719 -4.89 5.74 42.76
N LEU A 720 -5.89 6.23 43.48
CA LEU A 720 -6.97 7.08 42.97
C LEU A 720 -6.73 8.51 43.49
N GLN A 721 -6.28 9.41 42.63
CA GLN A 721 -5.99 10.81 42.99
C GLN A 721 -6.85 11.79 42.21
N VAL A 722 -7.52 12.70 42.94
CA VAL A 722 -8.33 13.78 42.35
C VAL A 722 -8.12 15.11 43.06
N ASP A 723 -8.13 16.19 42.29
CA ASP A 723 -8.12 17.55 42.85
C ASP A 723 -9.52 17.97 43.32
N GLY A 724 -10.56 17.55 42.59
CA GLY A 724 -11.93 17.92 42.89
C GLY A 724 -12.62 16.89 43.80
N ARG A 725 -13.33 15.96 43.17
CA ARG A 725 -14.30 15.09 43.85
C ARG A 725 -14.14 13.64 43.42
N ILE A 726 -14.31 12.73 44.37
CA ILE A 726 -14.51 11.30 44.10
C ILE A 726 -15.87 10.85 44.64
N ASP A 727 -16.67 10.21 43.77
CA ASP A 727 -17.93 9.58 44.15
C ASP A 727 -17.85 8.09 43.81
N VAL A 728 -18.00 7.24 44.83
CA VAL A 728 -17.96 5.79 44.68
C VAL A 728 -19.27 5.19 45.16
N GLN A 729 -19.91 4.44 44.28
CA GLN A 729 -21.05 3.60 44.57
C GLN A 729 -20.67 2.14 44.27
N ALA A 730 -20.73 1.29 45.29
CA ALA A 730 -20.49 -0.15 45.11
C ALA A 730 -21.22 -1.00 46.14
N GLN A 731 -21.43 -2.30 45.90
CA GLN A 731 -21.94 -3.17 46.96
C GLN A 731 -20.84 -3.42 47.98
N THR A 732 -19.68 -3.88 47.53
CA THR A 732 -18.53 -4.13 48.39
C THR A 732 -17.33 -3.36 47.90
N ILE A 733 -16.61 -2.77 48.83
CA ILE A 733 -15.33 -2.14 48.57
C ILE A 733 -14.23 -2.77 49.44
N VAL A 734 -13.14 -3.19 48.80
CA VAL A 734 -11.88 -3.55 49.45
C VAL A 734 -10.82 -2.50 49.11
N GLN A 735 -10.48 -1.65 50.07
CA GLN A 735 -9.48 -0.59 49.93
C GLN A 735 -8.17 -0.98 50.59
N GLN A 736 -7.18 -1.33 49.77
CA GLN A 736 -5.80 -1.65 50.19
C GLN A 736 -4.80 -0.57 49.74
N GLY A 737 -5.13 0.17 48.69
CA GLY A 737 -4.32 1.24 48.11
C GLY A 737 -4.58 2.61 48.74
N ILE A 738 -4.43 3.64 47.91
CA ILE A 738 -4.56 5.04 48.30
C ILE A 738 -5.72 5.69 47.52
N VAL A 739 -6.60 6.35 48.25
CA VAL A 739 -7.56 7.32 47.70
C VAL A 739 -7.23 8.69 48.27
N LEU A 740 -6.93 9.65 47.39
CA LEU A 740 -6.58 11.02 47.74
C LEU A 740 -7.48 11.99 46.97
N ALA A 741 -8.33 12.71 47.69
CA ALA A 741 -9.19 13.76 47.13
C ALA A 741 -8.91 15.11 47.79
N GLN A 742 -8.39 16.11 47.07
CA GLN A 742 -8.14 17.42 47.71
C GLN A 742 -9.45 18.12 48.14
N GLY A 743 -10.56 17.86 47.43
CA GLY A 743 -11.90 18.34 47.78
C GLY A 743 -12.72 17.30 48.54
N VAL A 744 -13.68 16.66 47.87
CA VAL A 744 -14.72 15.83 48.51
C VAL A 744 -14.61 14.37 48.10
N ALA A 745 -14.75 13.46 49.06
CA ALA A 745 -14.90 12.04 48.80
C ALA A 745 -16.21 11.50 49.38
N ASN A 746 -17.03 10.86 48.53
CA ASN A 746 -18.26 10.21 48.94
C ASN A 746 -18.25 8.74 48.57
N PHE A 747 -18.55 7.90 49.56
CA PHE A 747 -18.70 6.46 49.38
C PHE A 747 -20.10 6.04 49.81
N THR A 748 -20.86 5.43 48.90
CA THR A 748 -22.15 4.80 49.20
C THR A 748 -22.02 3.30 48.94
N VAL A 749 -22.06 2.50 50.00
CA VAL A 749 -21.72 1.08 49.95
C VAL A 749 -22.62 0.20 50.79
N ASN A 750 -22.63 -1.12 50.57
CA ASN A 750 -23.12 -2.04 51.59
C ASN A 750 -22.02 -2.30 52.62
N THR A 751 -20.83 -2.67 52.14
CA THR A 751 -19.69 -3.00 52.99
C THR A 751 -18.42 -2.31 52.49
N LEU A 752 -17.73 -1.59 53.38
CA LEU A 752 -16.37 -1.07 53.15
C LEU A 752 -15.39 -1.79 54.07
N VAL A 753 -14.41 -2.48 53.48
CA VAL A 753 -13.22 -2.99 54.17
C VAL A 753 -12.03 -2.12 53.78
N ASN A 754 -11.53 -1.34 54.73
CA ASN A 754 -10.37 -0.49 54.54
C ASN A 754 -9.16 -1.02 55.31
N SER A 755 -8.10 -1.31 54.58
CA SER A 755 -6.76 -1.60 55.11
C SER A 755 -5.68 -0.69 54.49
N GLY A 756 -6.08 0.25 53.63
CA GLY A 756 -5.24 1.29 53.02
C GLY A 756 -5.55 2.68 53.56
N SER A 757 -5.44 3.70 52.71
CA SER A 757 -5.66 5.10 53.08
C SER A 757 -6.74 5.76 52.23
N ILE A 758 -7.73 6.36 52.89
CA ILE A 758 -8.72 7.24 52.27
C ILE A 758 -8.57 8.61 52.91
N SER A 759 -8.16 9.60 52.12
CA SER A 759 -7.93 10.98 52.57
C SER A 759 -8.71 11.95 51.69
N ALA A 760 -9.46 12.85 52.32
CA ALA A 760 -10.17 13.92 51.62
C ALA A 760 -10.15 15.27 52.34
N GLY A 761 -10.57 16.34 51.66
CA GLY A 761 -10.99 17.58 52.32
C GLY A 761 -12.21 17.31 53.21
N ASP A 762 -13.31 16.93 52.60
CA ASP A 762 -14.49 16.37 53.29
C ASP A 762 -14.72 14.92 52.86
N LEU A 763 -14.95 14.03 53.83
CA LEU A 763 -15.16 12.60 53.58
C LEU A 763 -16.51 12.16 54.14
N THR A 764 -17.35 11.58 53.28
CA THR A 764 -18.60 10.92 53.66
C THR A 764 -18.53 9.44 53.29
N ILE A 765 -18.78 8.57 54.26
CA ILE A 765 -18.94 7.13 54.04
C ILE A 765 -20.31 6.71 54.57
N ALA A 766 -21.19 6.32 53.66
CA ALA A 766 -22.48 5.74 53.95
C ALA A 766 -22.45 4.25 53.61
N ALA A 767 -22.10 3.43 54.61
CA ALA A 767 -22.22 1.99 54.54
C ALA A 767 -23.63 1.56 55.00
N ARG A 768 -24.28 0.66 54.28
CA ARG A 768 -25.57 0.10 54.71
C ARG A 768 -25.38 -0.91 55.84
N ASP A 769 -24.39 -1.80 55.67
CA ASP A 769 -24.20 -2.97 56.52
C ASP A 769 -22.97 -2.78 57.41
N GLU A 770 -21.77 -2.67 56.85
CA GLU A 770 -20.54 -2.63 57.63
C GLU A 770 -19.52 -1.62 57.12
N LEU A 771 -18.97 -0.84 58.06
CA LEU A 771 -17.74 -0.07 57.89
C LEU A 771 -16.64 -0.73 58.71
N ASN A 772 -15.69 -1.41 58.07
CA ASN A 772 -14.55 -2.05 58.72
C ASN A 772 -13.25 -1.31 58.38
N ASN A 773 -12.77 -0.49 59.30
CA ASN A 773 -11.45 0.13 59.23
C ASN A 773 -10.43 -0.74 59.95
N GLY A 774 -9.75 -1.62 59.21
CA GLY A 774 -8.79 -2.59 59.71
C GLY A 774 -7.56 -1.96 60.37
N GLY A 775 -6.66 -2.78 60.93
CA GLY A 775 -5.54 -2.29 61.75
C GLY A 775 -4.56 -1.34 61.05
N SER A 776 -4.35 -1.49 59.74
CA SER A 776 -3.57 -0.57 58.90
C SER A 776 -4.42 0.51 58.22
N GLY A 777 -5.74 0.41 58.34
CA GLY A 777 -6.69 1.31 57.69
C GLY A 777 -6.63 2.72 58.27
N THR A 778 -6.62 3.71 57.37
CA THR A 778 -6.69 5.12 57.72
C THR A 778 -7.83 5.80 56.96
N LEU A 779 -8.71 6.48 57.69
CA LEU A 779 -9.73 7.38 57.16
C LEU A 779 -9.39 8.79 57.66
N THR A 780 -9.18 9.74 56.76
CA THR A 780 -8.80 11.11 57.12
C THR A 780 -9.63 12.14 56.37
N ALA A 781 -10.13 13.14 57.08
CA ALA A 781 -10.71 14.36 56.51
C ALA A 781 -10.04 15.60 57.11
N SER A 782 -9.62 16.58 56.30
CA SER A 782 -9.12 17.86 56.84
C SER A 782 -10.25 18.73 57.39
N GLY A 783 -11.45 18.59 56.83
CA GLY A 783 -12.70 19.22 57.22
C GLY A 783 -13.64 18.27 57.97
N SER A 784 -14.79 17.95 57.37
CA SER A 784 -15.82 17.10 57.97
C SER A 784 -15.65 15.63 57.56
N LEU A 785 -15.74 14.73 58.54
CA LEU A 785 -15.80 13.29 58.36
C LEU A 785 -17.16 12.76 58.84
N SER A 786 -18.03 12.37 57.91
CA SER A 786 -19.35 11.82 58.21
C SER A 786 -19.38 10.32 57.89
N LEU A 787 -19.65 9.51 58.89
CA LEU A 787 -19.68 8.05 58.81
C LEU A 787 -21.07 7.54 59.21
N SER A 788 -21.63 6.66 58.40
CA SER A 788 -22.84 5.91 58.76
C SER A 788 -22.71 4.44 58.38
N ALA A 789 -23.16 3.55 59.27
CA ALA A 789 -23.12 2.10 59.08
C ALA A 789 -24.19 1.41 59.93
N TRP A 790 -24.58 0.17 59.63
CA TRP A 790 -25.25 -0.64 60.65
C TRP A 790 -24.25 -0.99 61.77
N ARG A 791 -23.08 -1.50 61.38
CA ARG A 791 -21.94 -1.79 62.26
C ARG A 791 -20.69 -1.05 61.80
N ALA A 792 -20.04 -0.32 62.71
CA ALA A 792 -18.76 0.34 62.48
C ALA A 792 -17.67 -0.29 63.34
N GLU A 793 -16.70 -0.94 62.70
CA GLU A 793 -15.50 -1.48 63.34
C GLU A 793 -14.28 -0.62 63.02
N ASN A 794 -13.57 -0.17 64.05
CA ASN A 794 -12.32 0.55 63.90
C ASN A 794 -11.21 -0.11 64.70
N ARG A 795 -10.23 -0.70 64.00
CA ARG A 795 -8.94 -1.14 64.56
C ARG A 795 -7.78 -0.24 64.12
N GLY A 796 -8.00 0.62 63.13
CA GLY A 796 -7.03 1.54 62.58
C GLY A 796 -7.19 2.97 63.09
N ARG A 797 -7.07 3.95 62.20
CA ARG A 797 -7.17 5.38 62.48
C ARG A 797 -8.32 6.04 61.73
N ILE A 798 -9.11 6.84 62.44
CA ILE A 798 -10.17 7.69 61.90
C ILE A 798 -9.91 9.12 62.39
N ASN A 799 -9.51 10.00 61.48
CA ASN A 799 -9.10 11.38 61.79
C ASN A 799 -9.97 12.38 61.04
N GLY A 800 -10.38 13.47 61.70
CA GLY A 800 -11.24 14.48 61.08
C GLY A 800 -11.08 15.87 61.70
N GLY A 801 -11.43 16.92 60.96
CA GLY A 801 -11.65 18.23 61.55
C GLY A 801 -12.86 18.21 62.49
N SER A 802 -13.99 17.66 62.03
CA SER A 802 -15.09 17.21 62.88
C SER A 802 -15.56 15.84 62.41
N ILE A 803 -15.88 14.97 63.34
CA ILE A 803 -16.30 13.60 63.05
C ILE A 803 -17.74 13.42 63.53
N GLY A 804 -18.61 12.95 62.64
CA GLY A 804 -19.93 12.43 62.95
C GLY A 804 -19.99 10.94 62.61
N LEU A 805 -20.31 10.08 63.58
CA LEU A 805 -20.47 8.64 63.38
C LEU A 805 -21.85 8.18 63.84
N LEU A 806 -22.68 7.71 62.92
CA LEU A 806 -24.00 7.16 63.19
C LEU A 806 -24.01 5.64 62.89
N ALA A 807 -24.22 4.82 63.91
CA ALA A 807 -24.38 3.38 63.71
C ALA A 807 -25.32 2.73 64.74
N ASN A 808 -25.63 1.45 64.57
CA ASN A 808 -26.27 0.68 65.65
C ASN A 808 -25.21 0.19 66.63
N GLU A 809 -24.12 -0.35 66.09
CA GLU A 809 -22.99 -0.85 66.84
C GLU A 809 -21.72 -0.12 66.39
N VAL A 810 -20.98 0.42 67.36
CA VAL A 810 -19.64 0.98 67.14
C VAL A 810 -18.66 0.21 68.01
N ASN A 811 -17.66 -0.42 67.40
CA ASN A 811 -16.54 -1.03 68.10
C ASN A 811 -15.24 -0.31 67.72
N ASN A 812 -14.68 0.44 68.66
CA ASN A 812 -13.44 1.17 68.52
C ASN A 812 -12.32 0.51 69.33
N ALA A 813 -11.55 -0.35 68.67
CA ALA A 813 -10.28 -0.86 69.17
C ALA A 813 -9.05 -0.06 68.67
N GLY A 814 -9.26 0.97 67.85
CA GLY A 814 -8.24 1.88 67.33
C GLY A 814 -8.40 3.33 67.82
N TYR A 815 -8.01 4.29 66.98
CA TYR A 815 -8.09 5.71 67.29
C TYR A 815 -9.18 6.39 66.48
N ILE A 816 -10.04 7.15 67.15
CA ILE A 816 -10.94 8.13 66.53
C ILE A 816 -10.58 9.51 67.10
N GLN A 817 -10.08 10.40 66.26
CA GLN A 817 -9.57 11.71 66.68
C GLN A 817 -10.15 12.85 65.84
N ALA A 818 -10.89 13.76 66.50
CA ALA A 818 -11.36 15.00 65.90
C ALA A 818 -10.56 16.20 66.43
N THR A 819 -10.15 17.12 65.55
CA THR A 819 -9.48 18.36 65.98
C THR A 819 -10.45 19.38 66.58
N ARG A 820 -11.74 19.30 66.23
CA ARG A 820 -12.85 20.06 66.84
C ARG A 820 -13.81 19.09 67.53
N ASP A 821 -14.96 18.81 66.91
CA ASP A 821 -16.03 18.02 67.54
C ASP A 821 -16.01 16.55 67.09
N LEU A 822 -16.18 15.62 68.04
CA LEU A 822 -16.45 14.20 67.81
C LEU A 822 -17.84 13.86 68.33
N ASN A 823 -18.77 13.54 67.42
CA ASN A 823 -20.13 13.15 67.74
C ASN A 823 -20.36 11.69 67.31
N ILE A 824 -20.59 10.80 68.28
CA ILE A 824 -20.90 9.39 68.02
C ILE A 824 -22.31 9.08 68.52
N SER A 825 -23.17 8.57 67.65
CA SER A 825 -24.50 8.08 67.97
C SER A 825 -24.60 6.59 67.62
N ALA A 826 -24.52 5.73 68.64
CA ALA A 826 -24.61 4.29 68.55
C ALA A 826 -25.94 3.79 69.15
N THR A 827 -26.96 3.54 68.33
CA THR A 827 -28.33 3.32 68.84
C THR A 827 -28.45 2.08 69.76
N GLN A 828 -27.58 1.08 69.60
CA GLN A 828 -27.57 -0.12 70.45
C GLN A 828 -26.36 -0.14 71.37
N ARG A 829 -25.14 -0.03 70.84
CA ARG A 829 -23.92 -0.25 71.63
C ARG A 829 -22.71 0.49 71.09
N LEU A 830 -21.97 1.16 71.97
CA LEU A 830 -20.65 1.74 71.73
C LEU A 830 -19.63 1.05 72.63
N ASP A 831 -18.70 0.32 72.02
CA ASP A 831 -17.50 -0.24 72.64
C ASP A 831 -16.28 0.60 72.28
N SER A 832 -15.56 1.10 73.28
CA SER A 832 -14.33 1.86 73.09
C SER A 832 -13.20 1.31 73.94
N HIS A 833 -12.28 0.62 73.29
CA HIS A 833 -11.14 -0.07 73.89
C HIS A 833 -9.81 0.68 73.79
N SER A 834 -9.73 1.67 72.90
CA SER A 834 -8.50 2.44 72.66
C SER A 834 -8.75 3.92 72.94
N ALA A 835 -8.94 4.77 71.93
CA ALA A 835 -9.07 6.22 72.17
C ALA A 835 -10.17 6.87 71.33
N LEU A 836 -10.99 7.69 71.99
CA LEU A 836 -11.89 8.67 71.40
C LEU A 836 -11.46 10.06 71.87
N LEU A 837 -10.93 10.86 70.95
CA LEU A 837 -10.32 12.16 71.27
C LEU A 837 -11.01 13.28 70.49
N ALA A 838 -11.42 14.33 71.19
CA ALA A 838 -11.96 15.55 70.59
C ALA A 838 -11.15 16.76 71.09
N GLY A 839 -10.75 17.65 70.17
CA GLY A 839 -10.10 18.91 70.54
C GLY A 839 -11.06 19.91 71.18
N GLN A 840 -12.36 19.82 70.89
CA GLN A 840 -13.43 20.63 71.48
C GLN A 840 -14.49 19.74 72.15
N ARG A 841 -15.63 19.47 71.51
CA ARG A 841 -16.71 18.70 72.14
C ARG A 841 -16.62 17.21 71.80
N LEU A 842 -16.67 16.35 72.83
CA LEU A 842 -16.95 14.92 72.67
C LEU A 842 -18.41 14.66 73.07
N THR A 843 -19.25 14.28 72.10
CA THR A 843 -20.65 13.90 72.33
C THR A 843 -20.87 12.43 72.02
N LEU A 844 -21.34 11.67 73.00
CA LEU A 844 -21.64 10.24 72.85
C LEU A 844 -23.11 10.00 73.16
N GLN A 845 -23.83 9.40 72.22
CA GLN A 845 -25.20 8.91 72.40
C GLN A 845 -25.22 7.39 72.19
N GLY A 846 -25.71 6.62 73.14
CA GLY A 846 -25.57 5.16 73.12
C GLY A 846 -26.71 4.37 73.76
N GLY A 847 -27.13 3.24 73.20
CA GLY A 847 -27.99 2.31 73.96
C GLY A 847 -27.26 1.77 75.20
N SER A 848 -26.05 1.26 75.00
CA SER A 848 -25.07 0.98 76.06
C SER A 848 -23.70 1.49 75.65
N VAL A 849 -23.01 2.21 76.53
CA VAL A 849 -21.65 2.70 76.31
C VAL A 849 -20.70 1.94 77.22
N TYR A 850 -19.69 1.30 76.64
CA TYR A 850 -18.61 0.62 77.36
C TYR A 850 -17.27 1.25 77.00
N ASN A 851 -16.55 1.71 78.02
CA ASN A 851 -15.23 2.29 77.89
C ASN A 851 -14.23 1.59 78.79
N ASP A 852 -13.23 0.95 78.22
CA ASP A 852 -12.01 0.51 78.91
C ASP A 852 -10.74 1.18 78.35
N GLY A 853 -10.92 2.13 77.41
CA GLY A 853 -9.88 3.01 76.88
C GLY A 853 -9.92 4.45 77.41
N VAL A 854 -9.51 5.40 76.57
CA VAL A 854 -9.50 6.85 76.86
C VAL A 854 -10.56 7.56 76.03
N MET A 855 -11.43 8.29 76.70
CA MET A 855 -12.34 9.27 76.10
C MET A 855 -11.96 10.65 76.60
N GLN A 856 -11.66 11.58 75.70
CA GLN A 856 -11.22 12.93 76.06
C GLN A 856 -11.86 14.00 75.18
N GLY A 857 -12.29 15.09 75.80
CA GLY A 857 -12.73 16.31 75.12
C GLY A 857 -12.47 17.56 75.98
N GLN A 858 -12.53 18.74 75.38
CA GLN A 858 -12.60 19.99 76.16
C GLN A 858 -13.92 20.02 76.94
N SER A 859 -15.04 19.69 76.30
CA SER A 859 -16.30 19.40 76.98
C SER A 859 -16.80 18.02 76.55
N MET A 860 -17.21 17.19 77.51
CA MET A 860 -17.75 15.86 77.24
C MET A 860 -19.23 15.81 77.60
N GLN A 861 -20.06 15.28 76.69
CA GLN A 861 -21.46 14.96 76.94
C GLN A 861 -21.72 13.50 76.59
N VAL A 862 -22.23 12.72 77.54
CA VAL A 862 -22.64 11.33 77.34
C VAL A 862 -24.14 11.22 77.61
N SER A 863 -24.89 10.60 76.71
CA SER A 863 -26.29 10.22 76.90
C SER A 863 -26.42 8.74 76.58
N ALA A 864 -26.82 7.92 77.55
CA ALA A 864 -26.91 6.48 77.31
C ALA A 864 -27.98 5.75 78.11
N GLY A 865 -28.42 4.59 77.62
CA GLY A 865 -29.26 3.68 78.40
C GLY A 865 -28.50 3.10 79.60
N ASN A 866 -27.28 2.59 79.37
CA ASN A 866 -26.35 2.20 80.42
C ASN A 866 -24.94 2.67 80.07
N LEU A 867 -24.13 3.00 81.09
CA LEU A 867 -22.74 3.39 80.91
C LEU A 867 -21.85 2.58 81.84
N LYS A 868 -20.90 1.83 81.27
CA LYS A 868 -19.82 1.17 82.02
C LYS A 868 -18.48 1.79 81.65
N ASN A 869 -17.79 2.35 82.63
CA ASN A 869 -16.47 2.94 82.50
C ASN A 869 -15.43 2.21 83.36
N ASP A 870 -14.58 1.42 82.72
CA ASP A 870 -13.41 0.78 83.32
C ASP A 870 -12.10 1.51 82.93
N GLY A 871 -12.17 2.44 81.96
CA GLY A 871 -11.07 3.26 81.46
C GLY A 871 -11.06 4.69 82.01
N THR A 872 -10.68 5.66 81.17
CA THR A 872 -10.67 7.10 81.50
C THR A 872 -11.67 7.88 80.66
N MET A 873 -12.50 8.69 81.31
CA MET A 873 -13.35 9.72 80.70
C MET A 873 -12.93 11.07 81.25
N GLN A 874 -12.41 11.96 80.40
CA GLN A 874 -11.88 13.26 80.83
C GLN A 874 -12.48 14.43 80.03
N GLY A 875 -13.03 15.40 80.76
CA GLY A 875 -13.40 16.73 80.26
C GLY A 875 -12.54 17.81 80.90
N ILE A 876 -12.08 18.80 80.13
CA ILE A 876 -11.32 19.93 80.69
C ILE A 876 -12.28 20.95 81.31
N ASP A 877 -13.24 21.45 80.52
CA ASP A 877 -14.21 22.46 80.95
C ASP A 877 -15.43 21.82 81.60
N SER A 878 -15.89 20.68 81.06
CA SER A 878 -17.07 19.99 81.60
C SER A 878 -17.14 18.50 81.24
N VAL A 879 -17.79 17.73 82.10
CA VAL A 879 -18.29 16.38 81.83
C VAL A 879 -19.76 16.30 82.25
N GLY A 880 -20.64 16.12 81.27
CA GLY A 880 -22.08 15.90 81.45
C GLY A 880 -22.46 14.47 81.11
N MET A 881 -23.23 13.80 81.96
CA MET A 881 -23.73 12.44 81.75
C MET A 881 -25.23 12.36 82.04
N GLU A 882 -26.00 11.85 81.09
CA GLU A 882 -27.44 11.59 81.19
C GLU A 882 -27.68 10.10 80.93
N ILE A 883 -27.85 9.32 81.99
CA ILE A 883 -27.89 7.85 81.93
C ILE A 883 -29.27 7.35 82.40
N ASP A 884 -30.05 6.73 81.53
CA ASP A 884 -31.41 6.29 81.87
C ASP A 884 -31.42 5.15 82.90
N GLY A 885 -30.39 4.29 82.87
CA GLY A 885 -30.19 3.13 83.73
C GLY A 885 -28.99 3.28 84.66
N THR A 886 -28.06 2.33 84.61
CA THR A 886 -26.92 2.26 85.53
C THR A 886 -25.66 2.88 84.92
N LEU A 887 -25.01 3.75 85.70
CA LEU A 887 -23.63 4.17 85.53
C LEU A 887 -22.72 3.31 86.43
N SER A 888 -21.98 2.38 85.84
CA SER A 888 -20.95 1.58 86.51
C SER A 888 -19.56 2.14 86.21
N ASN A 889 -18.90 2.74 87.19
CA ASN A 889 -17.55 3.26 87.07
C ASN A 889 -16.56 2.46 87.94
N SER A 890 -15.61 1.77 87.31
CA SER A 890 -14.43 1.20 87.98
C SER A 890 -13.13 1.91 87.61
N GLY A 891 -13.15 2.75 86.57
CA GLY A 891 -12.03 3.59 86.13
C GLY A 891 -12.08 5.03 86.62
N TYR A 892 -11.74 5.98 85.75
CA TYR A 892 -11.67 7.41 86.02
C TYR A 892 -12.71 8.20 85.24
N VAL A 893 -13.50 9.02 85.94
CA VAL A 893 -14.30 10.11 85.36
C VAL A 893 -13.77 11.42 85.93
N LEU A 894 -13.15 12.25 85.09
CA LEU A 894 -12.41 13.44 85.51
C LEU A 894 -12.96 14.68 84.81
N SER A 895 -13.25 15.73 85.58
CA SER A 895 -13.55 17.07 85.05
C SER A 895 -12.70 18.14 85.75
N SER A 896 -11.95 18.95 85.00
CA SER A 896 -11.25 20.11 85.58
C SER A 896 -12.19 21.30 85.83
N GLY A 897 -13.43 21.25 85.32
CA GLY A 897 -14.48 22.24 85.49
C GLY A 897 -15.78 21.64 86.05
N GLU A 898 -16.88 21.74 85.31
CA GLU A 898 -18.19 21.23 85.75
C GLU A 898 -18.31 19.71 85.59
N LEU A 899 -18.84 19.02 86.59
CA LEU A 899 -19.20 17.61 86.52
C LEU A 899 -20.69 17.45 86.85
N ALA A 900 -21.48 17.09 85.84
CA ALA A 900 -22.92 16.87 85.98
C ALA A 900 -23.24 15.42 85.61
N ILE A 901 -23.67 14.62 86.57
CA ILE A 901 -24.11 13.23 86.35
C ILE A 901 -25.57 13.12 86.77
N ASN A 902 -26.41 12.71 85.83
CA ASN A 902 -27.79 12.32 86.05
C ASN A 902 -27.94 10.85 85.64
N ALA A 903 -28.21 9.98 86.60
CA ALA A 903 -28.34 8.55 86.37
C ALA A 903 -29.41 7.95 87.30
N HIS A 904 -30.12 6.91 86.85
CA HIS A 904 -31.03 6.17 87.72
C HIS A 904 -30.28 5.46 88.85
N GLU A 905 -29.15 4.82 88.53
CA GLU A 905 -28.26 4.19 89.51
C GLU A 905 -26.80 4.51 89.20
N VAL A 906 -26.00 4.79 90.24
CA VAL A 906 -24.55 4.95 90.12
C VAL A 906 -23.83 3.93 90.99
N GLU A 907 -23.15 2.99 90.34
CA GLU A 907 -22.22 2.05 90.93
C GLU A 907 -20.80 2.56 90.70
N ASN A 908 -20.10 2.97 91.76
CA ASN A 908 -18.75 3.50 91.62
C ASN A 908 -17.78 2.74 92.52
N THR A 909 -16.81 2.07 91.91
CA THR A 909 -15.65 1.44 92.55
C THR A 909 -14.32 2.10 92.13
N GLY A 910 -14.37 3.04 91.17
CA GLY A 910 -13.25 3.85 90.70
C GLY A 910 -13.24 5.27 91.27
N THR A 911 -12.73 6.21 90.46
CA THR A 911 -12.63 7.64 90.78
C THR A 911 -13.58 8.47 89.93
N ILE A 912 -14.36 9.33 90.60
CA ILE A 912 -15.16 10.37 89.95
C ILE A 912 -14.74 11.71 90.59
N GLU A 913 -14.11 12.61 89.83
CA GLU A 913 -13.53 13.86 90.35
C GLU A 913 -13.91 15.05 89.47
N GLY A 914 -14.37 16.13 90.08
CA GLY A 914 -14.84 17.34 89.40
C GLY A 914 -14.64 18.59 90.24
N ASN A 915 -14.35 19.75 89.63
CA ASN A 915 -14.19 21.00 90.39
C ASN A 915 -15.54 21.50 90.94
N THR A 916 -16.60 21.52 90.13
CA THR A 916 -17.98 21.86 90.54
C THR A 916 -18.95 20.72 90.21
N MET A 917 -19.63 20.12 91.20
CA MET A 917 -20.67 19.09 91.00
C MET A 917 -22.08 19.66 91.15
N LEU A 918 -22.99 19.44 90.19
CA LEU A 918 -24.25 20.21 90.10
C LEU A 918 -25.59 19.44 90.16
N LYS A 919 -25.66 18.12 90.34
CA LYS A 919 -26.95 17.40 90.55
C LYS A 919 -26.85 16.17 91.49
N PRO A 920 -27.90 15.87 92.29
CA PRO A 920 -27.91 14.75 93.24
C PRO A 920 -28.15 13.38 92.57
N PHE A 921 -27.59 12.32 93.16
CA PHE A 921 -27.79 10.91 92.78
C PHE A 921 -29.11 10.35 93.34
N ALA A 922 -29.85 9.53 92.58
CA ALA A 922 -31.09 8.89 93.04
C ALA A 922 -30.85 7.72 94.02
N SER A 923 -29.82 6.91 93.79
CA SER A 923 -29.23 6.00 94.79
C SER A 923 -27.74 5.76 94.52
N LEU A 924 -26.94 5.77 95.59
CA LEU A 924 -25.51 5.48 95.59
C LEU A 924 -25.28 4.18 96.37
N SER A 925 -24.62 3.20 95.76
CA SER A 925 -24.20 1.96 96.41
C SER A 925 -22.67 1.97 96.60
N PRO A 926 -22.11 2.46 97.73
CA PRO A 926 -20.66 2.54 97.90
C PRO A 926 -20.04 1.22 98.39
N LEU A 927 -19.05 0.71 97.67
CA LEU A 927 -18.06 -0.25 98.17
C LEU A 927 -16.66 0.24 97.75
N ARG A 928 -16.05 1.10 98.60
CA ARG A 928 -14.74 1.77 98.44
C ARG A 928 -14.61 2.64 97.17
N SER A 929 -14.88 3.94 97.29
CA SER A 929 -14.72 4.89 96.17
C SER A 929 -14.25 6.29 96.62
N ARG A 930 -13.64 7.05 95.69
CA ARG A 930 -13.28 8.47 95.85
C ARG A 930 -14.18 9.33 94.95
N ILE A 931 -14.99 10.18 95.59
CA ILE A 931 -15.76 11.26 94.95
C ILE A 931 -15.29 12.57 95.60
N ALA A 932 -14.68 13.48 94.83
CA ALA A 932 -14.11 14.72 95.36
C ALA A 932 -14.47 15.94 94.49
N GLY A 933 -14.75 17.08 95.13
CA GLY A 933 -14.99 18.38 94.48
C GLY A 933 -14.98 19.56 95.47
N SER A 934 -14.80 20.80 94.98
CA SER A 934 -14.62 21.99 95.83
C SER A 934 -15.93 22.58 96.38
N SER A 935 -17.08 22.12 95.87
CA SER A 935 -18.44 22.41 96.34
C SER A 935 -19.32 21.17 96.16
N PHE A 936 -19.71 20.53 97.26
CA PHE A 936 -20.62 19.37 97.26
C PHE A 936 -21.99 19.79 97.81
N VAL A 937 -23.05 19.67 97.00
CA VAL A 937 -24.45 19.87 97.42
C VAL A 937 -25.20 18.56 97.25
N ALA A 938 -25.43 17.84 98.35
CA ALA A 938 -26.29 16.66 98.37
C ALA A 938 -27.68 17.00 98.92
N GLN A 939 -28.73 16.69 98.15
CA GLN A 939 -30.10 16.66 98.64
C GLN A 939 -30.64 15.25 98.43
N ILE A 940 -30.78 14.49 99.52
CA ILE A 940 -31.18 13.08 99.54
C ILE A 940 -32.71 13.01 99.59
N SER A 941 -33.33 12.28 98.66
CA SER A 941 -34.77 11.98 98.67
C SER A 941 -34.97 10.46 98.56
N GLY A 942 -35.23 9.79 99.68
CA GLY A 942 -35.69 8.39 99.69
C GLY A 942 -35.10 7.54 100.83
N ASN A 943 -35.96 7.03 101.73
CA ASN A 943 -35.59 6.17 102.85
C ASN A 943 -35.14 4.78 102.38
N HIS A 944 -33.84 4.53 102.25
CA HIS A 944 -33.21 3.23 102.50
C HIS A 944 -31.68 3.42 102.66
N TRP A 945 -31.22 3.59 103.90
CA TRP A 945 -29.81 3.50 104.28
C TRP A 945 -29.70 2.54 105.46
N ASN A 946 -28.81 1.54 105.37
CA ASN A 946 -28.43 0.73 106.53
C ASN A 946 -26.88 0.76 106.69
N SER A 947 -26.43 1.69 107.54
CA SER A 947 -25.13 1.79 108.26
C SER A 947 -23.84 2.20 107.52
N PRO A 948 -22.83 2.77 108.23
CA PRO A 948 -22.85 4.04 108.95
C PRO A 948 -21.91 5.09 108.29
N LEU A 949 -22.25 6.36 108.48
CA LEU A 949 -21.49 7.55 108.07
C LEU A 949 -20.15 7.64 108.83
N GLN A 950 -19.07 7.96 108.12
CA GLN A 950 -17.83 8.49 108.69
C GLN A 950 -17.67 9.96 108.25
N GLU A 951 -17.32 10.80 109.22
CA GLU A 951 -17.46 12.26 109.28
C GLU A 951 -16.88 13.06 108.11
N ILE A 952 -17.57 14.16 107.78
CA ILE A 952 -17.05 15.30 107.02
C ILE A 952 -16.28 16.20 108.00
N PRO A 953 -14.99 16.54 107.77
CA PRO A 953 -14.35 17.67 108.44
C PRO A 953 -14.53 18.95 107.63
N ALA A 954 -14.97 20.00 108.30
CA ALA A 954 -15.01 21.37 107.79
C ALA A 954 -13.64 22.05 107.95
N GLY A 955 -13.18 22.71 106.87
CA GLY A 955 -12.27 23.87 106.92
C GLY A 955 -10.76 23.64 107.06
N GLY A 956 -10.01 24.06 106.03
CA GLY A 956 -8.72 24.79 106.12
C GLY A 956 -7.49 24.15 106.79
N THR A 957 -6.51 23.77 105.95
CA THR A 957 -5.02 23.88 106.07
C THR A 957 -4.38 23.82 107.49
N THR A 958 -3.35 23.03 107.81
CA THR A 958 -1.97 23.03 107.24
C THR A 958 -1.15 21.85 107.82
N GLU A 959 -0.40 21.18 106.94
CA GLU A 959 0.98 20.63 106.95
C GLU A 959 1.77 20.25 108.24
N THR A 960 2.50 19.12 108.20
CA THR A 960 4.00 19.13 108.23
C THR A 960 4.68 17.80 107.83
N HIS A 961 5.86 17.97 107.21
CA HIS A 961 6.72 17.07 106.44
C HIS A 961 7.57 16.03 107.20
N VAL A 962 8.00 14.96 106.50
CA VAL A 962 9.40 14.61 106.08
C VAL A 962 9.30 13.58 104.91
N GLY A 963 9.99 13.63 103.78
CA GLY A 963 11.09 14.47 103.31
C GLY A 963 11.13 14.55 101.78
N ALA A 964 11.90 15.52 101.32
CA ALA A 964 12.05 15.93 99.93
C ALA A 964 12.93 14.96 99.12
N GLU A 965 12.42 14.50 97.98
CA GLU A 965 13.18 14.45 96.73
C GLU A 965 12.37 15.16 95.65
N SER A 966 13.11 15.81 94.76
CA SER A 966 12.72 16.92 93.90
C SER A 966 11.54 16.65 92.97
N ILE A 967 10.51 17.51 93.12
CA ILE A 967 9.89 18.30 92.05
C ILE A 967 10.54 18.16 90.66
N ALA A 968 9.80 17.49 89.77
CA ALA A 968 9.75 17.78 88.34
C ALA A 968 8.35 17.42 87.83
N GLU A 969 7.45 18.40 87.84
CA GLU A 969 6.57 18.73 86.70
C GLU A 969 6.44 17.63 85.62
N THR A 970 5.53 16.65 85.79
CA THR A 970 5.28 15.60 84.75
C THR A 970 3.83 15.14 84.65
N ALA A 971 2.87 16.01 84.94
CA ALA A 971 1.43 15.69 84.81
C ALA A 971 0.65 16.63 83.87
N ILE A 972 1.31 17.58 83.19
CA ILE A 972 0.66 18.49 82.23
C ILE A 972 1.33 18.51 80.83
N ASP A 973 2.49 17.87 80.63
CA ASP A 973 3.16 17.86 79.30
C ASP A 973 3.03 16.55 78.49
N ASN A 974 2.33 15.53 79.00
CA ASN A 974 2.30 14.20 78.37
C ASN A 974 1.16 13.96 77.36
N ALA A 975 0.63 15.02 76.74
CA ALA A 975 -0.28 14.90 75.60
C ALA A 975 0.42 15.12 74.23
N PHE A 976 1.67 15.62 74.22
CA PHE A 976 2.43 15.82 72.98
C PHE A 976 3.76 15.04 72.89
N ASP A 977 4.31 14.51 73.99
CA ASP A 977 5.52 13.66 73.94
C ASP A 977 5.24 12.20 73.50
N GLY A 978 3.99 11.76 73.54
CA GLY A 978 3.56 10.48 72.96
C GLY A 978 3.70 10.40 71.43
N LEU A 979 3.91 11.54 70.76
CA LEU A 979 4.17 11.58 69.32
C LEU A 979 5.62 11.21 68.97
N SER A 980 6.55 11.35 69.92
CA SER A 980 7.98 11.03 69.75
C SER A 980 8.36 9.63 70.26
N ALA A 981 7.54 9.02 71.13
CA ALA A 981 7.77 7.67 71.66
C ALA A 981 7.10 6.53 70.87
N LEU A 982 6.19 6.84 69.93
CA LEU A 982 5.60 5.87 68.99
C LEU A 982 6.35 5.77 67.64
N GLN A 983 7.47 6.50 67.48
CA GLN A 983 8.42 6.35 66.38
C GLN A 983 9.55 5.34 66.67
N GLN A 984 9.24 4.22 67.34
CA GLN A 984 10.14 3.06 67.32
C GLN A 984 9.81 2.11 66.16
N GLU A 985 9.87 2.63 64.94
CA GLU A 985 10.48 1.85 63.87
C GLU A 985 11.96 2.24 63.86
N LYS A 986 12.84 1.29 64.18
CA LYS A 986 14.23 1.43 63.73
C LYS A 986 14.14 1.65 62.22
N PRO A 987 14.76 2.70 61.66
CA PRO A 987 14.87 2.78 60.22
C PRO A 987 15.55 1.48 59.79
N ASN A 988 14.84 0.64 59.05
CA ASN A 988 15.50 -0.38 58.26
C ASN A 988 16.59 0.37 57.51
N LYS A 989 17.83 -0.12 57.60
CA LYS A 989 18.92 0.40 56.76
C LYS A 989 18.32 0.59 55.38
N ALA A 990 18.33 1.83 54.89
CA ALA A 990 17.88 2.15 53.54
C ALA A 990 18.42 1.05 52.63
N PRO A 991 17.58 0.45 51.75
CA PRO A 991 18.05 -0.59 50.85
C PRO A 991 19.32 -0.06 50.19
N ARG A 992 20.47 -0.59 50.61
CA ARG A 992 21.72 -0.33 49.91
C ARG A 992 21.60 -1.21 48.71
N GLU A 993 21.46 -0.56 47.58
CA GLU A 993 21.49 -1.22 46.30
C GLU A 993 22.77 -2.05 46.25
N THR A 994 22.64 -3.36 46.05
CA THR A 994 23.77 -4.33 46.02
C THR A 994 23.88 -4.98 44.65
N GLY A 995 22.99 -4.65 43.71
CA GLY A 995 23.12 -4.99 42.32
C GLY A 995 24.41 -4.38 41.76
N LYS A 996 25.24 -5.22 41.14
CA LYS A 996 26.47 -4.78 40.44
C LYS A 996 26.20 -3.68 39.41
N GLU A 997 24.99 -3.64 38.87
CA GLU A 997 24.52 -2.65 37.89
C GLU A 997 24.29 -1.24 38.45
N PHE A 998 24.28 -1.08 39.78
CA PHE A 998 24.04 0.19 40.47
C PHE A 998 25.12 0.53 41.53
N THR A 999 26.15 -0.32 41.69
CA THR A 999 27.23 -0.14 42.68
C THR A 999 28.66 -0.20 42.11
N ASP A 1000 28.81 -0.47 40.81
CA ASP A 1000 30.11 -0.48 40.15
C ASP A 1000 30.57 0.95 39.81
N ARG A 1001 31.57 1.40 40.56
CA ARG A 1001 32.14 2.75 40.53
C ARG A 1001 32.83 3.10 39.20
N ASP A 1002 33.14 2.09 38.37
CA ASP A 1002 33.75 2.28 37.05
C ASP A 1002 32.70 2.41 35.92
N THR A 1003 31.41 2.21 36.23
CA THR A 1003 30.28 2.35 35.29
C THR A 1003 29.39 3.58 35.57
N PHE A 1004 29.73 4.35 36.60
CA PHE A 1004 28.95 5.48 37.11
C PHE A 1004 29.61 6.79 36.69
N ILE A 1005 28.96 7.57 35.81
CA ILE A 1005 29.36 8.97 35.57
C ILE A 1005 28.74 9.79 36.70
N ALA A 1006 29.46 9.91 37.82
CA ALA A 1006 29.01 10.72 38.95
C ALA A 1006 29.05 12.21 38.61
N THR A 1007 28.30 12.99 39.39
CA THR A 1007 28.25 14.46 39.35
C THR A 1007 29.66 15.09 39.41
N ASP A 1008 30.64 14.37 39.95
CA ASP A 1008 32.06 14.74 39.99
C ASP A 1008 32.71 14.87 38.60
N TYR A 1009 32.41 14.00 37.63
CA TYR A 1009 32.97 14.04 36.27
C TYR A 1009 32.53 15.29 35.47
N PHE A 1010 31.29 15.74 35.69
CA PHE A 1010 30.75 16.94 35.04
C PHE A 1010 31.28 18.22 35.68
N LEU A 1011 31.34 18.26 37.01
CA LEU A 1011 31.79 19.44 37.79
C LEU A 1011 33.29 19.74 37.60
N ASP A 1012 34.14 18.72 37.48
CA ASP A 1012 35.59 18.86 37.28
C ASP A 1012 35.96 19.43 35.89
N ARG A 1013 35.11 19.22 34.88
CA ARG A 1013 35.31 19.73 33.51
C ARG A 1013 34.77 21.14 33.27
N ILE A 1014 34.01 21.69 34.23
CA ILE A 1014 33.47 23.07 34.20
C ILE A 1014 33.99 23.95 35.36
N ASP A 1015 35.01 23.49 36.07
CA ASP A 1015 35.72 24.22 37.14
C ASP A 1015 34.80 24.68 38.31
N LEU A 1016 33.93 23.79 38.79
CA LEU A 1016 32.97 24.07 39.88
C LEU A 1016 33.18 23.13 41.07
N HIS A 1017 33.53 23.69 42.23
CA HIS A 1017 33.87 22.93 43.45
C HIS A 1017 32.75 23.00 44.52
N PRO A 1018 32.06 21.88 44.82
CA PRO A 1018 30.93 21.85 45.77
C PRO A 1018 31.30 22.12 47.23
N ASP A 1019 32.59 22.00 47.59
CA ASP A 1019 33.04 22.02 48.98
C ASP A 1019 32.96 23.40 49.66
N TYR A 1020 32.64 24.46 48.91
CA TYR A 1020 32.54 25.82 49.44
C TYR A 1020 31.22 26.54 49.19
N ASP A 1021 30.38 26.11 48.23
CA ASP A 1021 29.24 26.93 47.80
C ASP A 1021 27.84 26.50 48.28
N TYR A 1022 27.53 25.25 48.66
CA TYR A 1022 26.20 24.93 49.23
C TYR A 1022 26.18 23.70 50.18
N ARG A 1023 25.49 23.86 51.32
CA ARG A 1023 25.17 22.79 52.30
C ARG A 1023 24.02 21.92 51.79
N PHE A 1024 24.24 20.60 51.75
CA PHE A 1024 23.25 19.58 51.38
C PHE A 1024 22.19 19.32 52.47
N ALA A 1025 20.94 19.18 52.05
CA ALA A 1025 19.93 18.30 52.65
C ALA A 1025 19.44 17.34 51.55
N ALA A 1026 19.24 16.08 51.93
CA ALA A 1026 19.43 14.89 51.10
C ALA A 1026 18.37 14.61 50.02
N ASP A 1027 18.88 14.04 48.92
CA ASP A 1027 18.33 13.05 47.99
C ASP A 1027 16.85 13.14 47.57
N ASP A 1028 16.61 13.84 46.45
CA ASP A 1028 15.91 13.24 45.32
C ASP A 1028 16.23 14.03 44.04
N ALA A 1029 16.18 13.35 42.89
CA ALA A 1029 16.38 13.89 41.53
C ALA A 1029 17.82 14.03 41.00
N LEU A 1030 18.43 12.90 40.62
CA LEU A 1030 19.13 12.81 39.33
C LEU A 1030 19.33 11.36 38.85
N ASN A 1031 18.27 10.54 38.88
CA ASN A 1031 18.33 9.17 38.34
C ASN A 1031 17.53 8.95 37.05
N ASN A 1032 16.98 10.03 36.46
CA ASN A 1032 16.29 9.97 35.18
C ASN A 1032 16.99 10.88 34.16
N MET A 1033 18.24 10.55 33.83
CA MET A 1033 18.77 10.89 32.51
C MET A 1033 18.27 9.80 31.56
N THR A 1034 17.05 9.98 31.06
CA THR A 1034 16.41 9.08 30.09
C THR A 1034 17.18 9.13 28.77
N LEU A 1035 18.20 8.29 28.66
CA LEU A 1035 18.72 7.79 27.38
C LEU A 1035 18.47 6.28 27.22
N LYS A 1036 17.72 5.67 28.14
CA LYS A 1036 17.10 4.35 27.92
C LYS A 1036 15.64 4.56 27.53
N THR A 1037 15.39 4.80 26.25
CA THR A 1037 14.14 4.49 25.50
C THR A 1037 14.19 5.11 24.11
N SER A 1038 15.23 4.83 23.35
CA SER A 1038 15.17 4.87 21.88
C SER A 1038 16.44 4.23 21.34
N ASP A 1039 16.32 3.18 20.52
CA ASP A 1039 17.42 2.60 19.73
C ASP A 1039 18.06 3.58 18.72
N THR A 1040 17.72 4.87 18.78
CA THR A 1040 18.23 5.90 17.87
C THR A 1040 19.57 6.43 18.36
N HIS A 1041 20.63 6.02 17.67
CA HIS A 1041 21.97 6.57 17.80
C HIS A 1041 22.01 7.95 17.13
N TYR A 1042 22.33 9.00 17.88
CA TYR A 1042 22.27 10.39 17.43
C TYR A 1042 23.63 10.91 16.91
N LEU A 1043 24.73 10.19 17.15
CA LEU A 1043 26.07 10.52 16.63
C LEU A 1043 26.67 9.34 15.86
N ASN A 1044 27.15 9.61 14.65
CA ASN A 1044 27.69 8.59 13.76
C ASN A 1044 29.04 8.03 14.26
N GLY A 1045 29.23 6.70 14.22
CA GLY A 1045 30.50 6.01 14.47
C GLY A 1045 30.91 5.82 15.94
N ILE A 1046 30.01 6.08 16.90
CA ILE A 1046 30.27 5.90 18.33
C ILE A 1046 29.47 4.69 18.83
N GLY A 1047 30.16 3.64 19.26
CA GLY A 1047 29.60 2.29 19.38
C GLY A 1047 28.78 1.96 20.63
N THR A 1048 28.73 2.82 21.65
CA THR A 1048 27.91 2.59 22.86
C THR A 1048 27.21 3.88 23.29
N GLU A 1049 26.01 3.77 23.89
CA GLU A 1049 25.23 4.90 24.42
C GLU A 1049 26.06 5.78 25.38
N MET A 1050 26.91 5.15 26.18
CA MET A 1050 27.81 5.82 27.13
C MET A 1050 28.91 6.63 26.42
N ALA A 1051 29.52 6.07 25.36
CA ALA A 1051 30.51 6.79 24.56
C ALA A 1051 29.88 7.95 23.79
N GLN A 1052 28.61 7.83 23.39
CA GLN A 1052 27.85 8.89 22.72
C GLN A 1052 27.55 10.05 23.68
N LEU A 1053 27.12 9.76 24.91
CA LEU A 1053 26.90 10.78 25.94
C LEU A 1053 28.21 11.50 26.32
N GLN A 1054 29.30 10.75 26.49
CA GLN A 1054 30.61 11.30 26.81
C GLN A 1054 31.15 12.21 25.68
N ALA A 1055 30.97 11.80 24.42
CA ALA A 1055 31.32 12.63 23.26
C ALA A 1055 30.47 13.90 23.13
N LEU A 1056 29.17 13.86 23.50
CA LEU A 1056 28.31 15.04 23.51
C LEU A 1056 28.73 16.04 24.61
N ILE A 1057 29.10 15.53 25.78
CA ILE A 1057 29.59 16.34 26.90
C ILE A 1057 30.97 16.95 26.58
N ASP A 1058 31.89 16.16 26.04
CA ASP A 1058 33.23 16.64 25.66
C ASP A 1058 33.16 17.69 24.51
N ARG A 1059 32.19 17.57 23.60
CA ARG A 1059 31.94 18.57 22.54
C ARG A 1059 31.34 19.87 23.09
N ALA A 1060 30.43 19.77 24.07
CA ALA A 1060 29.88 20.94 24.76
C ALA A 1060 30.99 21.71 25.50
N ALA A 1061 31.90 20.99 26.19
CA ALA A 1061 33.05 21.58 26.88
C ALA A 1061 34.08 22.21 25.92
N ALA A 1062 34.35 21.59 24.75
CA ALA A 1062 35.28 22.13 23.77
C ALA A 1062 34.82 23.46 23.12
N GLN A 1063 33.50 23.67 23.05
CA GLN A 1063 32.89 24.86 22.46
C GLN A 1063 32.86 26.07 23.43
N ASP A 1064 33.14 25.84 24.72
CA ASP A 1064 33.17 26.87 25.78
C ASP A 1064 34.50 27.64 25.86
N SER A 1065 35.46 27.38 24.95
CA SER A 1065 36.75 28.10 24.91
C SER A 1065 36.64 29.57 24.45
N GLY A 1066 35.43 30.13 24.34
CA GLY A 1066 35.22 31.55 24.03
C GLY A 1066 33.79 32.10 24.20
N VAL A 1067 32.81 31.31 24.63
CA VAL A 1067 31.42 31.77 24.81
C VAL A 1067 30.89 31.23 26.12
N ARG A 1068 30.91 32.05 27.17
CA ARG A 1068 30.28 31.74 28.47
C ARG A 1068 28.82 31.34 28.27
N LEU A 1069 28.52 30.05 28.21
CA LEU A 1069 27.17 29.50 28.16
C LEU A 1069 26.59 29.43 29.56
N ALA A 1070 26.27 30.59 30.12
CA ALA A 1070 25.45 30.69 31.32
C ALA A 1070 23.97 30.76 30.91
N ASP A 1071 23.18 29.75 31.30
CA ASP A 1071 21.73 29.84 31.53
C ASP A 1071 20.82 30.38 30.37
N ILE A 1072 21.11 30.10 29.09
CA ILE A 1072 20.27 30.59 27.97
C ILE A 1072 19.92 29.46 26.97
N ARG A 1073 18.63 29.35 26.62
CA ARG A 1073 18.14 28.54 25.48
C ARG A 1073 18.72 29.10 24.17
N LEU A 1074 19.39 28.27 23.36
CA LEU A 1074 19.94 28.69 22.07
C LEU A 1074 18.80 29.11 21.12
N SER A 1075 18.95 30.25 20.44
CA SER A 1075 17.99 30.71 19.43
C SER A 1075 18.04 29.84 18.17
N ALA A 1076 16.95 29.79 17.40
CA ALA A 1076 16.87 28.98 16.18
C ALA A 1076 18.00 29.29 15.17
N ASP A 1077 18.39 30.57 15.05
CA ASP A 1077 19.49 31.00 14.19
C ASP A 1077 20.83 30.43 14.65
N LEU A 1078 21.07 30.40 15.96
CA LEU A 1078 22.30 29.86 16.54
C LEU A 1078 22.36 28.34 16.42
N ILE A 1079 21.22 27.65 16.59
CA ILE A 1079 21.08 26.20 16.36
C ILE A 1079 21.41 25.83 14.91
N SER A 1080 20.97 26.65 13.94
CA SER A 1080 21.25 26.42 12.51
C SER A 1080 22.71 26.63 12.11
N SER A 1081 23.49 27.33 12.95
CA SER A 1081 24.92 27.58 12.75
C SER A 1081 25.84 26.56 13.44
N LEU A 1082 25.27 25.61 14.19
CA LEU A 1082 26.02 24.57 14.86
C LEU A 1082 26.68 23.66 13.81
N THR A 1083 27.98 23.46 13.92
CA THR A 1083 28.72 22.51 13.07
C THR A 1083 28.78 21.10 13.68
N ARG A 1084 28.41 20.95 14.97
CA ARG A 1084 28.28 19.68 15.71
C ARG A 1084 27.22 19.77 16.81
N SER A 1085 26.53 18.66 17.07
CA SER A 1085 25.50 18.54 18.10
C SER A 1085 26.08 18.58 19.51
N LEU A 1086 25.38 19.20 20.46
CA LEU A 1086 25.83 19.42 21.83
C LEU A 1086 24.65 19.40 22.82
N VAL A 1087 24.94 19.21 24.11
CA VAL A 1087 23.98 19.33 25.20
C VAL A 1087 24.27 20.62 25.98
N ASN A 1088 23.25 21.43 26.25
CA ASN A 1088 23.35 22.66 27.06
C ASN A 1088 22.18 22.76 28.04
N THR A 1089 22.37 23.36 29.22
CA THR A 1089 21.36 23.44 30.28
C THR A 1089 20.52 24.72 30.15
N ALA A 1090 19.20 24.60 30.34
CA ALA A 1090 18.31 25.76 30.43
C ALA A 1090 17.49 25.70 31.72
N LYS A 1091 17.42 26.83 32.43
CA LYS A 1091 16.52 26.99 33.59
C LYS A 1091 15.09 27.20 33.10
N ALA A 1092 14.21 26.26 33.40
CA ALA A 1092 12.79 26.49 33.49
C ALA A 1092 12.39 26.22 34.94
N GLU A 1093 11.78 27.22 35.59
CA GLU A 1093 11.16 27.05 36.93
C GLU A 1093 12.12 26.59 38.05
N GLY A 1094 13.34 27.16 38.11
CA GLY A 1094 14.25 26.95 39.24
C GLY A 1094 15.09 25.67 39.23
N HIS A 1095 14.88 24.77 38.27
CA HIS A 1095 15.70 23.57 38.06
C HIS A 1095 16.31 23.56 36.65
N GLY A 1096 17.63 23.37 36.54
CA GLY A 1096 18.32 23.29 35.25
C GLY A 1096 18.04 21.96 34.55
N LYS A 1097 17.35 21.98 33.40
CA LYS A 1097 17.17 20.78 32.56
C LYS A 1097 18.16 20.80 31.40
N PRO A 1098 18.90 19.70 31.14
CA PRO A 1098 19.74 19.58 29.95
C PRO A 1098 18.86 19.50 28.69
N ILE A 1099 19.19 20.28 27.67
CA ILE A 1099 18.55 20.31 26.36
C ILE A 1099 19.59 19.91 25.31
N LEU A 1100 19.28 18.91 24.49
CA LEU A 1100 20.09 18.49 23.35
C LEU A 1100 19.80 19.40 22.15
N TYR A 1101 20.85 20.00 21.59
CA TYR A 1101 20.80 20.82 20.39
C TYR A 1101 21.55 20.10 19.27
N LEU A 1102 20.83 19.77 18.18
CA LEU A 1102 21.36 19.01 17.05
C LEU A 1102 21.90 19.96 15.98
N ALA A 1103 23.12 19.71 15.50
CA ALA A 1103 23.69 20.43 14.37
C ALA A 1103 23.12 19.91 13.04
N PRO A 1104 22.84 20.76 12.05
CA PRO A 1104 22.31 20.35 10.74
C PRO A 1104 23.15 19.26 10.05
N ASP A 1105 24.48 19.31 10.18
CA ASP A 1105 25.39 18.35 9.55
C ASP A 1105 25.44 16.97 10.26
N ASP A 1106 24.98 16.90 11.51
CA ASP A 1106 24.83 15.65 12.26
C ASP A 1106 23.43 15.03 12.07
N ILE A 1107 22.49 15.75 11.43
CA ILE A 1107 21.16 15.26 11.07
C ILE A 1107 21.23 14.70 9.64
N GLN A 1108 21.72 13.47 9.47
CA GLN A 1108 21.47 12.71 8.23
C GLN A 1108 20.31 11.74 8.41
N LEU A 1109 19.41 11.74 7.42
CA LEU A 1109 18.16 10.99 7.33
C LEU A 1109 18.30 9.56 7.87
N LEU A 1110 17.62 9.30 8.99
CA LEU A 1110 17.17 7.98 9.38
C LEU A 1110 15.92 7.67 8.54
N ASP A 1111 15.92 6.54 7.81
CA ASP A 1111 14.74 6.01 7.13
C ASP A 1111 13.60 5.84 8.15
N GLY A 1112 12.56 6.65 8.01
CA GLY A 1112 11.36 6.60 8.84
C GLY A 1112 10.63 7.94 8.90
N SER A 1113 9.34 7.94 8.58
CA SER A 1113 8.48 9.11 8.60
C SER A 1113 8.34 9.68 10.03
N ILE A 1114 8.87 10.89 10.27
CA ILE A 1114 8.66 11.63 11.54
C ILE A 1114 7.57 12.68 11.31
N ILE A 1115 6.47 12.60 12.07
CA ILE A 1115 5.45 13.65 12.13
C ILE A 1115 5.90 14.68 13.18
N GLY A 1116 6.39 15.82 12.70
CA GLY A 1116 6.56 17.03 13.51
C GLY A 1116 5.37 17.96 13.31
N SER A 1117 4.87 18.54 14.40
CA SER A 1117 3.72 19.46 14.47
C SER A 1117 3.59 20.36 13.23
N GLY A 1118 2.67 20.00 12.33
CA GLY A 1118 2.18 20.85 11.25
C GLY A 1118 2.98 20.93 9.95
N LYS A 1119 4.07 20.17 9.74
CA LYS A 1119 4.74 20.13 8.41
C LYS A 1119 5.25 18.73 8.06
N ILE A 1120 4.60 18.09 7.08
CA ILE A 1120 5.13 16.92 6.38
C ILE A 1120 6.16 17.41 5.35
N LYS A 1121 7.43 17.01 5.50
CA LYS A 1121 8.37 16.97 4.37
C LYS A 1121 8.40 15.53 3.87
N LEU A 1122 8.02 15.37 2.59
CA LEU A 1122 8.10 14.13 1.82
C LEU A 1122 9.53 13.62 1.71
#